data_AF-A0A0L1JMD6-F1
#
_entry.id   AF-A0A0L1JMD6-F1
#
_cell.length_a   1.000
_cell.length_b   1.000
_cell.length_c   1.000
_cell.angle_alpha   90.00
_cell.angle_beta   90.00
_cell.angle_gamma   90.00
#
_symmetry.space_group_name_H-M   'P 1'
#
loop_
_entity.id
_entity.type
_entity.pdbx_description
1 polymer ?
#
loop_
_entity_poly.entity_id
_entity_poly.type
_entity_poly.pdbx_seq_one_letter_code
_entity_poly.pdbx_strand_id
1 'polypeptide(L)'
;MLSNDLLSLVGDAPHYRWNIAAPVGTPVVITYSFPTEPADYDFSSTSTTFAAFSSAHQVHIRTALDTWAAASGITFVEVPPGEGDIRFSMFDMTGLNNSAGRQLSGYAYYPSIWWFTDSNGNPTEYNVNHDTIGGDVFLNSNYYFASAASIAPGQRGYSILLHEIGHAIGLEHPFEGTYTIDPARNNGTYTVMAYDRPRSTTELGIYDLEAMEYLYGPDSASLTASYDAVLDAVLIDAPDIPSWLLAAWDGANVLTGGAGDDTLLGARGNDTLMGGPGDDSVRANEGDDLIYDGPGADTLEGGYGNDTVMVMADAAGIEIVASSWSGTITRPGGDTDLLASVETIMVTGSEGIYASAGGVDIHGGGGDDTMVASLDGAMLDGGDGNDILSTLRFVDATLIGGAGNDTIDGNSEDDVIDGGAGDDVINGGDGNDMIEAGSGADAVDGGGGYDIATFFSATRSVRVDLQNPAISFGDAAGDSYTGVEEFRTGDGIDQLRGDAGDNIFRTGGVSDRLYGRAGDDLLFGEAGADAFYGGLGADTMTAGDDAGRRDRFIYFNAVESGVGAGNRDVITDFVPGEDRIELSRIDADLTQGFKQAFQFIGDNAFSGTGGELRFEQQGGITLVQADRDGDGLADFEIELTGTHTLTAGDFLI
;
A
#
# COMPACT_ATOMS: atom_id res chain seq x y z
N MET A 1 18.14 -7.28 49.40
CA MET A 1 18.72 -8.52 48.85
C MET A 1 17.62 -9.55 48.85
N LEU A 2 17.33 -10.13 47.69
CA LEU A 2 16.34 -11.19 47.54
C LEU A 2 16.80 -12.42 48.33
N SER A 3 15.85 -13.23 48.80
CA SER A 3 16.15 -14.47 49.51
C SER A 3 16.68 -15.53 48.52
N ASN A 4 17.50 -16.48 48.99
CA ASN A 4 17.91 -17.62 48.15
C ASN A 4 16.70 -18.47 47.70
N ASP A 5 15.63 -18.49 48.49
CA ASP A 5 14.39 -19.19 48.15
C ASP A 5 13.72 -18.55 46.93
N LEU A 6 13.64 -17.22 46.90
CA LEU A 6 13.10 -16.46 45.76
C LEU A 6 14.02 -16.55 44.54
N LEU A 7 15.33 -16.35 44.71
CA LEU A 7 16.33 -16.45 43.63
C LEU A 7 16.41 -17.86 43.02
N SER A 8 15.98 -18.91 43.74
CA SER A 8 15.91 -20.26 43.20
C SER A 8 14.81 -20.46 42.17
N LEU A 9 13.84 -19.54 42.10
CA LEU A 9 12.74 -19.57 41.13
C LEU A 9 12.93 -18.58 39.97
N VAL A 10 13.67 -17.48 40.17
CA VAL A 10 13.78 -16.39 39.17
C VAL A 10 15.20 -16.10 38.67
N GLY A 11 16.22 -16.78 39.22
CA GLY A 11 17.62 -16.53 38.92
C GLY A 11 18.19 -15.22 39.50
N ASP A 12 19.49 -14.97 39.31
CA ASP A 12 20.16 -13.71 39.67
C ASP A 12 20.00 -12.60 38.62
N ALA A 13 19.74 -13.00 37.39
CA ALA A 13 19.29 -12.13 36.32
C ALA A 13 18.09 -12.80 35.64
N PRO A 14 16.88 -12.22 35.74
CA PRO A 14 15.65 -12.87 35.28
C PRO A 14 15.54 -12.78 33.75
N HIS A 15 16.37 -13.56 33.07
CA HIS A 15 16.47 -13.63 31.61
C HIS A 15 15.32 -14.42 30.98
N TYR A 16 14.63 -15.25 31.77
CA TYR A 16 13.52 -16.08 31.34
C TYR A 16 12.17 -15.46 31.72
N ARG A 17 11.94 -14.18 31.43
CA ARG A 17 10.63 -13.54 31.70
C ARG A 17 10.11 -12.87 30.43
N TRP A 18 8.81 -12.66 30.36
CA TRP A 18 8.24 -11.82 29.31
C TRP A 18 8.60 -10.36 29.53
N ASN A 19 8.75 -9.60 28.44
CA ASN A 19 9.17 -8.21 28.47
C ASN A 19 10.56 -7.98 29.12
N ILE A 20 11.59 -8.75 28.70
CA ILE A 20 12.97 -8.68 29.26
C ILE A 20 13.61 -7.29 29.17
N ALA A 21 13.16 -6.45 28.24
CA ALA A 21 13.66 -5.09 28.04
C ALA A 21 13.18 -4.11 29.13
N ALA A 22 12.04 -4.37 29.76
CA ALA A 22 11.53 -3.55 30.87
C ALA A 22 12.38 -3.70 32.14
N PRO A 23 12.27 -2.77 33.11
CA PRO A 23 12.62 -3.05 34.49
C PRO A 23 11.85 -4.26 35.04
N VAL A 24 12.45 -4.95 36.02
CA VAL A 24 11.80 -6.05 36.74
C VAL A 24 10.69 -5.47 37.63
N GLY A 25 9.51 -6.10 37.63
CA GLY A 25 8.33 -5.63 38.36
C GLY A 25 7.35 -4.82 37.51
N THR A 26 7.53 -4.81 36.19
CA THR A 26 6.65 -4.12 35.24
C THR A 26 5.52 -5.05 34.77
N PRO A 27 4.24 -4.60 34.79
CA PRO A 27 3.10 -5.34 34.24
C PRO A 27 3.29 -5.73 32.77
N VAL A 28 2.62 -6.80 32.35
CA VAL A 28 2.74 -7.35 30.98
C VAL A 28 1.42 -7.94 30.50
N VAL A 29 1.14 -7.81 29.20
CA VAL A 29 0.07 -8.55 28.53
C VAL A 29 0.66 -9.82 27.93
N ILE A 30 0.04 -10.96 28.19
CA ILE A 30 0.44 -12.25 27.62
C ILE A 30 -0.76 -12.84 26.87
N THR A 31 -0.63 -13.01 25.57
CA THR A 31 -1.64 -13.67 24.76
C THR A 31 -1.53 -15.19 24.88
N TYR A 32 -2.65 -15.89 24.73
CA TYR A 32 -2.65 -17.35 24.73
C TYR A 32 -3.71 -17.91 23.80
N SER A 33 -3.49 -19.13 23.34
CA SER A 33 -4.44 -19.81 22.47
C SER A 33 -4.60 -21.30 22.78
N PHE A 34 -5.63 -21.89 22.18
CA PHE A 34 -5.86 -23.33 22.14
C PHE A 34 -5.80 -23.80 20.69
N PRO A 35 -4.62 -24.22 20.18
CA PRO A 35 -4.50 -24.72 18.82
C PRO A 35 -5.48 -25.86 18.54
N THR A 36 -6.02 -25.89 17.32
CA THR A 36 -6.88 -26.97 16.84
C THR A 36 -6.13 -28.02 16.02
N GLU A 37 -4.89 -27.70 15.64
CA GLU A 37 -3.95 -28.52 14.89
C GLU A 37 -2.54 -28.27 15.48
N PRO A 38 -1.59 -29.22 15.35
CA PRO A 38 -0.21 -29.02 15.81
C PRO A 38 0.56 -28.06 14.89
N ALA A 39 1.53 -27.33 15.45
CA ALA A 39 2.46 -26.51 14.68
C ALA A 39 3.53 -27.38 13.98
N ASP A 40 4.11 -26.88 12.89
CA ASP A 40 5.09 -27.64 12.09
C ASP A 40 6.34 -28.08 12.89
N TYR A 41 6.74 -27.30 13.90
CA TYR A 41 7.88 -27.58 14.78
C TYR A 41 7.54 -28.42 16.01
N ASP A 42 6.25 -28.70 16.28
CA ASP A 42 5.85 -29.56 17.40
C ASP A 42 6.32 -31.01 17.20
N PHE A 43 6.71 -31.37 15.96
CA PHE A 43 7.21 -32.68 15.59
C PHE A 43 8.74 -32.76 15.63
N SER A 44 9.33 -32.80 16.82
CA SER A 44 10.66 -33.40 16.97
C SER A 44 10.58 -34.94 16.93
N SER A 45 11.71 -35.62 16.70
CA SER A 45 11.86 -37.07 16.40
C SER A 45 11.26 -38.11 17.40
N THR A 46 10.41 -37.69 18.34
CA THR A 46 9.68 -38.53 19.31
C THR A 46 8.16 -38.58 19.12
N SER A 47 7.62 -37.96 18.05
CA SER A 47 6.22 -37.94 17.57
C SER A 47 5.17 -38.69 18.41
N THR A 48 4.29 -37.89 19.01
CA THR A 48 3.09 -38.24 19.78
C THR A 48 1.84 -37.73 19.05
N THR A 49 0.66 -38.32 19.27
CA THR A 49 -0.58 -37.89 18.59
C THR A 49 -1.15 -36.62 19.25
N PHE A 50 -1.33 -35.55 18.46
CA PHE A 50 -1.98 -34.31 18.90
C PHE A 50 -3.46 -34.55 19.26
N ALA A 51 -3.94 -33.84 20.28
CA ALA A 51 -5.34 -33.82 20.68
C ALA A 51 -5.75 -32.41 21.08
N ALA A 52 -6.74 -31.83 20.39
CA ALA A 52 -7.26 -30.51 20.74
C ALA A 52 -7.96 -30.51 22.12
N PHE A 53 -7.87 -29.38 22.83
CA PHE A 53 -8.56 -29.21 24.10
C PHE A 53 -10.08 -29.13 23.93
N SER A 54 -10.83 -29.92 24.70
CA SER A 54 -12.28 -29.72 24.86
C SER A 54 -12.58 -28.37 25.55
N SER A 55 -13.77 -27.81 25.31
CA SER A 55 -14.19 -26.56 25.98
C SER A 55 -14.12 -26.64 27.52
N ALA A 56 -14.34 -27.83 28.10
CA ALA A 56 -14.21 -28.04 29.54
C ALA A 56 -12.75 -28.00 30.02
N HIS A 57 -11.79 -28.44 29.20
CA HIS A 57 -10.37 -28.24 29.51
C HIS A 57 -10.01 -26.76 29.47
N GLN A 58 -10.41 -26.06 28.40
CA GLN A 58 -10.12 -24.64 28.21
C GLN A 58 -10.61 -23.79 29.39
N VAL A 59 -11.81 -24.07 29.94
CA VAL A 59 -12.32 -23.40 31.14
C VAL A 59 -11.36 -23.52 32.33
N HIS A 60 -10.81 -24.71 32.57
CA HIS A 60 -9.88 -24.93 33.68
C HIS A 60 -8.50 -24.31 33.43
N ILE A 61 -8.07 -24.20 32.18
CA ILE A 61 -6.86 -23.48 31.79
C ILE A 61 -7.02 -21.99 32.04
N ARG A 62 -8.13 -21.39 31.61
CA ARG A 62 -8.48 -19.99 31.94
C ARG A 62 -8.47 -19.75 33.45
N THR A 63 -9.08 -20.64 34.24
CA THR A 63 -9.05 -20.52 35.71
C THR A 63 -7.63 -20.60 36.30
N ALA A 64 -6.73 -21.35 35.68
CA ALA A 64 -5.33 -21.41 36.13
C ALA A 64 -4.58 -20.13 35.76
N LEU A 65 -4.82 -19.57 34.57
CA LEU A 65 -4.31 -18.26 34.14
C LEU A 65 -4.82 -17.14 35.04
N ASP A 66 -6.12 -17.11 35.37
CA ASP A 66 -6.72 -16.16 36.32
C ASP A 66 -6.04 -16.22 37.70
N THR A 67 -5.59 -17.40 38.12
CA THR A 67 -4.90 -17.59 39.40
C THR A 67 -3.51 -16.96 39.39
N TRP A 68 -2.81 -17.02 38.25
CA TRP A 68 -1.52 -16.35 38.05
C TRP A 68 -1.68 -14.83 37.86
N ALA A 69 -2.68 -14.39 37.09
CA ALA A 69 -3.01 -12.98 36.90
C ALA A 69 -3.34 -12.30 38.23
N ALA A 70 -4.19 -12.88 39.07
CA ALA A 70 -4.53 -12.32 40.38
C ALA A 70 -3.34 -12.21 41.38
N ALA A 71 -2.20 -12.80 41.04
CA ALA A 71 -0.98 -12.80 41.85
C ALA A 71 0.12 -11.91 41.26
N SER A 72 -0.12 -11.23 40.13
CA SER A 72 0.92 -10.60 39.31
C SER A 72 0.36 -9.39 38.54
N GLY A 73 1.23 -8.60 37.92
CA GLY A 73 0.84 -7.62 36.91
C GLY A 73 0.62 -8.23 35.52
N ILE A 74 0.32 -9.53 35.41
CA ILE A 74 0.07 -10.19 34.12
C ILE A 74 -1.42 -10.09 33.76
N THR A 75 -1.70 -9.60 32.55
CA THR A 75 -3.02 -9.68 31.91
C THR A 75 -3.00 -10.73 30.81
N PHE A 76 -3.78 -11.81 30.95
CA PHE A 76 -3.88 -12.84 29.92
C PHE A 76 -5.00 -12.54 28.93
N VAL A 77 -4.71 -12.61 27.63
CA VAL A 77 -5.69 -12.38 26.55
C VAL A 77 -5.80 -13.61 25.66
N GLU A 78 -7.01 -14.14 25.47
CA GLU A 78 -7.22 -15.23 24.52
C GLU A 78 -7.27 -14.71 23.10
N VAL A 79 -6.47 -15.30 22.22
CA VAL A 79 -6.40 -14.99 20.79
C VAL A 79 -6.82 -16.21 19.93
N PRO A 80 -7.04 -16.06 18.61
CA PRO A 80 -7.42 -17.17 17.74
C PRO A 80 -6.52 -18.41 17.83
N PRO A 81 -7.05 -19.61 17.54
CA PRO A 81 -6.29 -20.85 17.62
C PRO A 81 -5.02 -20.85 16.76
N GLY A 82 -3.87 -21.13 17.37
CA GLY A 82 -2.59 -21.25 16.65
C GLY A 82 -1.70 -20.02 16.78
N GLU A 83 -2.24 -18.92 17.30
CA GLU A 83 -1.53 -17.68 17.59
C GLU A 83 -1.14 -17.57 19.07
N GLY A 84 -0.43 -16.51 19.42
CA GLY A 84 -0.18 -16.06 20.78
C GLY A 84 0.99 -16.70 21.52
N ASP A 85 1.37 -16.03 22.60
CA ASP A 85 2.62 -16.20 23.36
C ASP A 85 2.72 -17.56 24.04
N ILE A 86 1.59 -18.03 24.56
CA ILE A 86 1.48 -19.32 25.21
C ILE A 86 0.44 -20.13 24.44
N ARG A 87 0.91 -21.17 23.75
CA ARG A 87 0.00 -22.12 23.11
C ARG A 87 -0.11 -23.34 23.99
N PHE A 88 -1.35 -23.65 24.35
CA PHE A 88 -1.66 -24.84 25.12
C PHE A 88 -1.93 -25.99 24.16
N SER A 89 -1.02 -26.96 24.12
CA SER A 89 -1.14 -28.15 23.27
C SER A 89 -1.20 -29.44 24.08
N MET A 90 -1.98 -30.41 23.58
CA MET A 90 -2.14 -31.72 24.19
C MET A 90 -1.62 -32.80 23.25
N PHE A 91 -0.75 -33.68 23.77
CA PHE A 91 -0.14 -34.75 22.99
C PHE A 91 -0.13 -36.07 23.74
N ASP A 92 -0.22 -37.19 23.02
CA ASP A 92 -0.09 -38.52 23.60
C ASP A 92 1.35 -38.85 24.00
N MET A 93 1.75 -38.53 25.22
CA MET A 93 3.12 -38.75 25.70
C MET A 93 3.33 -40.15 26.31
N THR A 94 2.50 -41.14 25.97
CA THR A 94 2.60 -42.49 26.55
C THR A 94 3.97 -43.11 26.31
N GLY A 95 4.62 -43.55 27.40
CA GLY A 95 5.95 -44.16 27.34
C GLY A 95 7.12 -43.18 27.37
N LEU A 96 6.86 -41.87 27.30
CA LEU A 96 7.85 -40.84 27.59
C LEU A 96 8.00 -40.66 29.10
N ASN A 97 9.24 -40.65 29.59
CA ASN A 97 9.54 -40.50 31.01
C ASN A 97 10.26 -39.16 31.26
N ASN A 98 9.94 -38.53 32.39
CA ASN A 98 10.66 -37.38 32.88
C ASN A 98 12.06 -37.77 33.41
N SER A 99 12.84 -36.75 33.80
CA SER A 99 14.21 -36.89 34.36
C SER A 99 14.29 -37.83 35.58
N ALA A 100 13.17 -38.03 36.30
CA ALA A 100 13.06 -38.94 37.44
C ALA A 100 12.59 -40.36 37.05
N GLY A 101 12.50 -40.68 35.75
CA GLY A 101 12.09 -41.99 35.23
C GLY A 101 10.59 -42.30 35.40
N ARG A 102 9.75 -41.27 35.61
CA ARG A 102 8.29 -41.41 35.75
C ARG A 102 7.59 -40.96 34.47
N GLN A 103 6.42 -41.51 34.18
CA GLN A 103 5.58 -41.08 33.05
C GLN A 103 5.42 -39.55 33.02
N LEU A 104 5.78 -38.95 31.88
CA LEU A 104 5.71 -37.51 31.66
C LEU A 104 4.25 -37.04 31.77
N SER A 105 4.00 -35.96 32.51
CA SER A 105 2.65 -35.41 32.71
C SER A 105 2.40 -34.15 31.89
N GLY A 106 3.47 -33.40 31.62
CA GLY A 106 3.54 -32.21 30.78
C GLY A 106 4.95 -31.66 30.84
N TYR A 107 5.21 -30.63 30.04
CA TYR A 107 6.38 -29.77 30.07
C TYR A 107 6.02 -28.42 29.43
N ALA A 108 6.81 -27.38 29.69
CA ALA A 108 6.68 -26.10 29.02
C ALA A 108 8.05 -25.50 28.72
N TYR A 109 8.08 -24.53 27.81
CA TYR A 109 9.28 -23.76 27.50
C TYR A 109 9.25 -22.40 28.21
N TYR A 110 10.41 -21.93 28.62
CA TYR A 110 10.58 -20.59 29.18
C TYR A 110 10.28 -19.49 28.14
N PRO A 111 9.94 -18.26 28.60
CA PRO A 111 9.92 -17.07 27.75
C PRO A 111 11.24 -16.89 26.99
N SER A 112 11.19 -16.77 25.66
CA SER A 112 12.32 -16.58 24.73
C SER A 112 13.47 -17.61 24.83
N ILE A 113 13.69 -18.41 23.79
CA ILE A 113 14.67 -19.51 23.83
C ILE A 113 16.00 -19.07 23.23
N TRP A 114 16.92 -18.55 24.05
CA TRP A 114 18.30 -18.22 23.63
C TRP A 114 19.24 -19.43 23.48
N TRP A 115 18.78 -20.65 23.71
CA TRP A 115 19.66 -21.79 23.98
C TRP A 115 19.49 -22.96 23.01
N PHE A 116 19.70 -22.71 21.72
CA PHE A 116 20.40 -23.71 20.92
C PHE A 116 21.87 -23.33 20.88
N THR A 117 22.69 -24.11 21.58
CA THR A 117 24.13 -24.12 21.33
C THR A 117 24.45 -25.22 20.34
N ASP A 118 25.40 -24.98 19.43
CA ASP A 118 25.92 -26.03 18.56
C ASP A 118 26.51 -27.18 19.40
N SER A 119 26.91 -28.26 18.74
CA SER A 119 27.54 -29.42 19.40
C SER A 119 28.83 -29.10 20.18
N ASN A 120 29.31 -27.85 20.13
CA ASN A 120 30.49 -27.35 20.82
C ASN A 120 30.15 -26.37 21.96
N GLY A 121 28.87 -26.07 22.22
CA GLY A 121 28.45 -25.17 23.28
C GLY A 121 28.48 -23.68 22.91
N ASN A 122 28.58 -23.32 21.63
CA ASN A 122 28.47 -21.93 21.18
C ASN A 122 27.00 -21.59 20.86
N PRO A 123 26.46 -20.43 21.25
CA PRO A 123 25.13 -19.99 20.81
C PRO A 123 25.06 -20.03 19.27
N THR A 124 24.11 -20.75 18.70
CA THR A 124 23.87 -20.68 17.25
C THR A 124 23.09 -19.42 16.92
N GLU A 125 23.46 -18.80 15.81
CA GLU A 125 22.79 -17.64 15.23
C GLU A 125 21.29 -17.90 15.02
N TYR A 126 20.51 -16.81 15.15
CA TYR A 126 19.06 -16.65 14.94
C TYR A 126 18.44 -17.69 13.99
N ASN A 127 17.52 -18.51 14.51
CA ASN A 127 16.73 -19.45 13.71
C ASN A 127 15.25 -19.11 13.84
N VAL A 128 14.71 -18.49 12.78
CA VAL A 128 13.30 -18.10 12.62
C VAL A 128 12.27 -19.18 12.95
N ASN A 129 12.65 -20.47 12.95
CA ASN A 129 11.73 -21.56 13.29
C ASN A 129 11.62 -21.85 14.80
N HIS A 130 12.47 -21.26 15.66
CA HIS A 130 12.58 -21.63 17.08
C HIS A 130 12.27 -20.50 18.08
N ASP A 131 12.12 -19.25 17.63
CA ASP A 131 11.58 -18.18 18.50
C ASP A 131 10.09 -18.41 18.84
N THR A 132 9.38 -19.15 18.00
CA THR A 132 7.93 -19.38 18.09
C THR A 132 7.48 -20.42 19.13
N ILE A 133 8.40 -21.11 19.83
CA ILE A 133 8.06 -22.13 20.84
C ILE A 133 8.30 -21.66 22.29
N GLY A 134 8.91 -20.49 22.49
CA GLY A 134 9.05 -19.90 23.83
C GLY A 134 7.67 -19.67 24.45
N GLY A 135 7.44 -20.12 25.68
CA GLY A 135 6.15 -20.02 26.35
C GLY A 135 5.20 -21.20 26.16
N ASP A 136 5.37 -22.04 25.14
CA ASP A 136 4.42 -23.11 24.85
C ASP A 136 4.31 -24.16 25.97
N VAL A 137 3.08 -24.62 26.22
CA VAL A 137 2.76 -25.60 27.26
C VAL A 137 2.22 -26.89 26.62
N PHE A 138 2.93 -27.99 26.87
CA PHE A 138 2.61 -29.31 26.31
C PHE A 138 2.13 -30.26 27.42
N LEU A 139 0.90 -30.79 27.28
CA LEU A 139 0.25 -31.60 28.31
C LEU A 139 -0.05 -33.02 27.82
N ASN A 140 0.12 -34.02 28.68
CA ASN A 140 -0.06 -35.42 28.31
C ASN A 140 -1.54 -35.83 28.22
N SER A 141 -2.03 -36.03 27.00
CA SER A 141 -3.42 -36.34 26.69
C SER A 141 -3.92 -37.69 27.21
N ASN A 142 -3.03 -38.60 27.62
CA ASN A 142 -3.38 -39.94 28.12
C ASN A 142 -3.17 -40.13 29.63
N TYR A 143 -2.81 -39.07 30.36
CA TYR A 143 -2.60 -39.14 31.81
C TYR A 143 -3.55 -38.21 32.57
N TYR A 144 -3.05 -37.25 33.35
CA TYR A 144 -3.91 -36.34 34.11
C TYR A 144 -4.78 -35.42 33.23
N PHE A 145 -4.46 -35.28 31.94
CA PHE A 145 -5.20 -34.46 30.98
C PHE A 145 -6.11 -35.29 30.05
N ALA A 146 -6.25 -36.60 30.30
CA ALA A 146 -7.23 -37.44 29.58
C ALA A 146 -8.69 -37.08 29.87
N SER A 147 -8.94 -36.27 30.92
CA SER A 147 -10.26 -35.78 31.28
C SER A 147 -10.19 -34.37 31.86
N ALA A 148 -11.13 -33.50 31.47
CA ALA A 148 -11.23 -32.16 32.05
C ALA A 148 -11.48 -32.20 33.56
N ALA A 149 -12.17 -33.22 34.04
CA ALA A 149 -12.46 -33.36 35.47
C ALA A 149 -11.21 -33.56 36.33
N SER A 150 -10.12 -34.13 35.79
CA SER A 150 -8.86 -34.32 36.55
C SER A 150 -7.98 -33.07 36.61
N ILE A 151 -8.31 -32.04 35.83
CA ILE A 151 -7.63 -30.73 35.86
C ILE A 151 -8.53 -29.62 36.42
N ALA A 152 -9.70 -29.94 36.96
CA ALA A 152 -10.51 -28.96 37.68
C ALA A 152 -9.76 -28.44 38.94
N PRO A 153 -10.01 -27.19 39.38
CA PRO A 153 -9.42 -26.65 40.61
C PRO A 153 -9.56 -27.62 41.79
N GLY A 154 -8.46 -27.84 42.52
CA GLY A 154 -8.40 -28.80 43.63
C GLY A 154 -8.09 -30.24 43.22
N GLN A 155 -7.86 -30.52 41.93
CA GLN A 155 -7.43 -31.83 41.44
C GLN A 155 -5.92 -31.87 41.16
N ARG A 156 -5.37 -33.08 41.02
CA ARG A 156 -3.93 -33.27 40.82
C ARG A 156 -3.44 -32.71 39.48
N GLY A 157 -4.25 -32.83 38.42
CA GLY A 157 -3.92 -32.27 37.12
C GLY A 157 -3.85 -30.74 37.13
N TYR A 158 -4.64 -30.08 37.99
CA TYR A 158 -4.60 -28.63 38.14
C TYR A 158 -3.29 -28.14 38.76
N SER A 159 -2.72 -28.88 39.72
CA SER A 159 -1.39 -28.57 40.26
C SER A 159 -0.27 -28.72 39.24
N ILE A 160 -0.44 -29.61 38.26
CA ILE A 160 0.52 -29.78 37.16
C ILE A 160 0.35 -28.62 36.17
N LEU A 161 -0.89 -28.28 35.84
CA LEU A 161 -1.19 -27.14 34.98
C LEU A 161 -0.62 -25.82 35.54
N LEU A 162 -0.82 -25.52 36.82
CA LEU A 162 -0.21 -24.34 37.46
C LEU A 162 1.32 -24.36 37.33
N HIS A 163 1.94 -25.52 37.53
CA HIS A 163 3.38 -25.70 37.41
C HIS A 163 3.90 -25.46 35.99
N GLU A 164 3.27 -26.05 34.96
CA GLU A 164 3.72 -25.86 33.58
C GLU A 164 3.51 -24.41 33.12
N ILE A 165 2.42 -23.75 33.55
CA ILE A 165 2.23 -22.30 33.31
C ILE A 165 3.33 -21.50 34.01
N GLY A 166 3.74 -21.89 35.23
CA GLY A 166 4.85 -21.25 35.95
C GLY A 166 6.13 -21.21 35.13
N HIS A 167 6.48 -22.29 34.42
CA HIS A 167 7.59 -22.30 33.47
C HIS A 167 7.36 -21.37 32.28
N ALA A 168 6.17 -21.42 31.68
CA ALA A 168 5.78 -20.57 30.55
C ALA A 168 5.83 -19.07 30.84
N ILE A 169 5.72 -18.67 32.12
CA ILE A 169 5.84 -17.27 32.56
C ILE A 169 7.16 -16.98 33.28
N GLY A 170 8.09 -17.94 33.31
CA GLY A 170 9.48 -17.68 33.67
C GLY A 170 10.02 -18.21 34.98
N LEU A 171 9.27 -19.05 35.69
CA LEU A 171 9.75 -19.66 36.93
C LEU A 171 10.54 -20.94 36.66
N GLU A 172 11.71 -21.04 37.26
CA GLU A 172 12.53 -22.24 37.28
C GLU A 172 12.05 -23.25 38.33
N HIS A 173 12.50 -24.50 38.23
CA HIS A 173 12.40 -25.38 39.39
C HIS A 173 13.37 -24.89 40.50
N PRO A 174 13.00 -25.03 41.79
CA PRO A 174 13.76 -24.48 42.92
C PRO A 174 15.11 -25.16 43.22
N PHE A 175 15.62 -25.97 42.29
CA PHE A 175 16.85 -26.76 42.39
C PHE A 175 17.69 -26.77 41.11
N GLU A 176 17.28 -26.07 40.05
CA GLU A 176 17.95 -26.11 38.73
C GLU A 176 19.13 -25.13 38.63
N GLY A 177 19.10 -24.02 39.36
CA GLY A 177 20.09 -22.96 39.28
C GLY A 177 21.18 -22.96 40.37
N THR A 178 21.97 -21.88 40.38
CA THR A 178 23.00 -21.62 41.41
C THR A 178 22.41 -21.47 42.81
N TYR A 179 21.19 -20.95 42.89
CA TYR A 179 20.42 -20.81 44.13
C TYR A 179 19.48 -21.99 44.29
N THR A 180 19.33 -22.46 45.52
CA THR A 180 18.42 -23.56 45.85
C THR A 180 17.55 -23.14 47.01
N ILE A 181 16.28 -23.52 46.94
CA ILE A 181 15.34 -23.30 48.04
C ILE A 181 15.76 -24.13 49.26
N ASP A 182 15.45 -23.63 50.46
CA ASP A 182 15.55 -24.43 51.68
C ASP A 182 14.81 -25.78 51.49
N PRO A 183 15.47 -26.94 51.68
CA PRO A 183 14.84 -28.24 51.54
C PRO A 183 13.55 -28.43 52.37
N ALA A 184 13.40 -27.74 53.50
CA ALA A 184 12.19 -27.77 54.31
C ALA A 184 10.98 -27.06 53.63
N ARG A 185 11.27 -26.19 52.67
CA ARG A 185 10.30 -25.42 51.89
C ARG A 185 10.17 -25.89 50.43
N ASN A 186 11.01 -26.84 49.99
CA ASN A 186 10.91 -27.48 48.66
C ASN A 186 9.70 -28.43 48.55
N ASN A 187 8.50 -27.91 48.67
CA ASN A 187 7.24 -28.61 48.50
C ASN A 187 6.14 -27.62 48.09
N GLY A 188 5.05 -28.12 47.49
CA GLY A 188 4.02 -27.22 46.97
C GLY A 188 3.05 -26.63 47.98
N THR A 189 3.40 -26.61 49.27
CA THR A 189 2.82 -25.61 50.19
C THR A 189 3.44 -24.22 49.93
N TYR A 190 4.69 -24.18 49.50
CA TYR A 190 5.48 -22.94 49.36
C TYR A 190 5.71 -22.54 47.91
N THR A 191 5.79 -23.51 46.99
CA THR A 191 5.89 -23.26 45.55
C THR A 191 5.34 -24.42 44.71
N VAL A 192 4.47 -24.13 43.74
CA VAL A 192 4.01 -25.12 42.77
C VAL A 192 5.14 -25.62 41.85
N MET A 193 6.30 -24.94 41.84
CA MET A 193 7.49 -25.30 41.07
C MET A 193 8.29 -26.46 41.66
N ALA A 194 8.05 -26.86 42.92
CA ALA A 194 8.64 -28.05 43.50
C ALA A 194 8.15 -29.35 42.80
N TYR A 195 8.92 -30.44 42.83
CA TYR A 195 8.40 -31.75 42.37
C TYR A 195 7.48 -32.43 43.40
N ASP A 196 7.62 -32.10 44.68
CA ASP A 196 6.74 -32.59 45.75
C ASP A 196 5.50 -31.69 45.90
N ARG A 197 4.62 -31.75 44.89
CA ARG A 197 3.43 -30.90 44.77
C ARG A 197 2.22 -31.48 45.51
N PRO A 198 1.33 -30.65 46.07
CA PRO A 198 0.04 -31.06 46.58
C PRO A 198 -0.76 -31.80 45.51
N ARG A 199 -1.43 -32.87 45.91
CA ARG A 199 -2.35 -33.58 45.01
C ARG A 199 -3.65 -32.79 44.75
N SER A 200 -3.89 -31.73 45.50
CA SER A 200 -5.08 -30.88 45.43
C SER A 200 -4.68 -29.47 45.84
N THR A 201 -4.55 -28.56 44.87
CA THR A 201 -4.39 -27.12 45.14
C THR A 201 -5.38 -26.31 44.30
N THR A 202 -5.71 -25.12 44.79
CA THR A 202 -6.44 -24.07 44.08
C THR A 202 -5.69 -22.73 44.13
N GLU A 203 -4.55 -22.70 44.83
CA GLU A 203 -3.80 -21.49 45.16
C GLU A 203 -2.32 -21.71 44.87
N LEU A 204 -1.61 -20.59 44.69
CA LEU A 204 -0.16 -20.54 44.56
C LEU A 204 0.52 -20.53 45.94
N GLY A 205 1.75 -21.02 45.99
CA GLY A 205 2.57 -20.93 47.20
C GLY A 205 3.14 -19.52 47.39
N ILE A 206 3.56 -19.19 48.62
CA ILE A 206 4.07 -17.85 48.94
C ILE A 206 5.25 -17.41 48.08
N TYR A 207 6.14 -18.33 47.68
CA TYR A 207 7.28 -17.97 46.83
C TYR A 207 6.90 -17.83 45.35
N ASP A 208 5.81 -18.46 44.91
CA ASP A 208 5.26 -18.20 43.58
C ASP A 208 4.71 -16.77 43.53
N LEU A 209 4.00 -16.34 44.58
CA LEU A 209 3.47 -14.97 44.71
C LEU A 209 4.61 -13.94 44.75
N GLU A 210 5.61 -14.14 45.61
CA GLU A 210 6.78 -13.24 45.71
C GLU A 210 7.57 -13.18 44.39
N ALA A 211 7.67 -14.30 43.66
CA ALA A 211 8.34 -14.35 42.37
C ALA A 211 7.56 -13.59 41.29
N MET A 212 6.24 -13.72 41.26
CA MET A 212 5.39 -12.98 40.33
C MET A 212 5.39 -11.47 40.57
N GLU A 213 5.26 -11.05 41.84
CA GLU A 213 5.34 -9.64 42.19
C GLU A 213 6.73 -9.06 41.87
N TYR A 214 7.79 -9.87 42.04
CA TYR A 214 9.14 -9.48 41.61
C TYR A 214 9.23 -9.33 40.10
N LEU A 215 8.82 -10.34 39.31
CA LEU A 215 8.99 -10.33 37.85
C LEU A 215 8.11 -9.29 37.14
N TYR A 216 6.83 -9.21 37.53
CA TYR A 216 5.79 -8.48 36.77
C TYR A 216 5.01 -7.45 37.60
N GLY A 217 5.38 -7.26 38.87
CA GLY A 217 4.70 -6.30 39.75
C GLY A 217 3.36 -6.83 40.28
N PRO A 218 2.65 -6.02 41.08
CA PRO A 218 1.33 -6.38 41.60
C PRO A 218 0.22 -6.25 40.54
N ASP A 219 -0.88 -6.96 40.75
CA ASP A 219 -2.13 -6.76 40.01
C ASP A 219 -2.63 -5.32 40.27
N SER A 220 -2.47 -4.45 39.27
CA SER A 220 -2.92 -3.06 39.32
C SER A 220 -3.95 -2.84 38.23
N ALA A 221 -5.12 -2.34 38.64
CA ALA A 221 -6.30 -2.15 37.81
C ALA A 221 -6.14 -1.10 36.68
N SER A 222 -4.91 -0.65 36.39
CA SER A 222 -4.58 0.39 35.41
C SER A 222 -4.19 -0.16 34.04
N LEU A 223 -3.92 -1.47 33.90
CA LEU A 223 -3.69 -2.12 32.61
C LEU A 223 -4.94 -2.89 32.18
N THR A 224 -5.51 -2.57 31.03
CA THR A 224 -6.59 -3.36 30.42
C THR A 224 -6.18 -3.86 29.05
N ALA A 225 -6.49 -5.12 28.74
CA ALA A 225 -6.25 -5.69 27.43
C ALA A 225 -7.36 -6.66 27.03
N SER A 226 -7.69 -6.68 25.74
CA SER A 226 -8.70 -7.58 25.17
C SER A 226 -8.50 -7.80 23.69
N TYR A 227 -8.88 -8.98 23.19
CA TYR A 227 -8.89 -9.26 21.76
C TYR A 227 -10.19 -8.78 21.10
N ASP A 228 -10.09 -8.04 20.00
CA ASP A 228 -11.20 -7.63 19.15
C ASP A 228 -11.22 -8.45 17.85
N ALA A 229 -12.23 -9.32 17.72
CA ALA A 229 -12.37 -10.21 16.56
C ALA A 229 -12.78 -9.52 15.25
N VAL A 230 -13.21 -8.25 15.29
CA VAL A 230 -13.50 -7.46 14.08
C VAL A 230 -12.22 -6.85 13.53
N LEU A 231 -11.36 -6.38 14.43
CA LEU A 231 -10.05 -5.81 14.09
C LEU A 231 -8.96 -6.87 13.94
N ASP A 232 -9.23 -8.10 14.38
CA ASP A 232 -8.24 -9.20 14.44
C ASP A 232 -7.02 -8.79 15.28
N ALA A 233 -7.25 -8.03 16.35
CA ALA A 233 -6.19 -7.33 17.08
C ALA A 233 -6.34 -7.38 18.60
N VAL A 234 -5.21 -7.33 19.30
CA VAL A 234 -5.16 -7.14 20.76
C VAL A 234 -5.17 -5.66 21.08
N LEU A 235 -6.21 -5.20 21.75
CA LEU A 235 -6.35 -3.83 22.25
C LEU A 235 -5.70 -3.74 23.63
N ILE A 236 -4.80 -2.79 23.82
CA ILE A 236 -4.09 -2.59 25.08
C ILE A 236 -4.14 -1.11 25.49
N ASP A 237 -4.66 -0.85 26.69
CA ASP A 237 -4.86 0.49 27.25
C ASP A 237 -4.29 0.55 28.69
N ALA A 238 -3.40 1.52 28.97
CA ALA A 238 -2.96 1.81 30.33
C ALA A 238 -2.91 3.29 30.69
N PRO A 239 -4.07 3.90 30.96
CA PRO A 239 -4.22 5.35 31.08
C PRO A 239 -3.59 5.98 32.35
N ASP A 240 -3.07 5.16 33.27
CA ASP A 240 -2.52 5.60 34.57
C ASP A 240 -1.07 5.11 34.83
N ILE A 241 -0.38 4.53 33.83
CA ILE A 241 1.03 4.11 33.97
C ILE A 241 1.93 5.30 33.55
N PRO A 242 2.77 5.87 34.43
CA PRO A 242 3.45 7.16 34.17
C PRO A 242 4.57 7.15 33.11
N SER A 243 4.99 5.96 32.68
CA SER A 243 6.01 5.70 31.66
C SER A 243 6.05 4.20 31.41
N TRP A 244 5.53 3.73 30.28
CA TRP A 244 5.38 2.31 30.00
C TRP A 244 6.35 1.78 28.94
N LEU A 245 6.68 0.49 29.00
CA LEU A 245 7.11 -0.31 27.87
C LEU A 245 5.97 -1.28 27.51
N LEU A 246 5.15 -0.90 26.52
CA LEU A 246 4.09 -1.75 25.99
C LEU A 246 4.66 -2.54 24.81
N ALA A 247 5.00 -3.81 25.03
CA ALA A 247 5.42 -4.72 23.97
C ALA A 247 4.23 -5.57 23.52
N ALA A 248 3.82 -5.34 22.29
CA ALA A 248 2.97 -6.21 21.50
C ALA A 248 3.79 -7.39 20.94
N TRP A 249 3.11 -8.36 20.35
CA TRP A 249 3.68 -9.66 19.95
C TRP A 249 3.24 -9.99 18.53
N ASP A 250 3.62 -11.15 18.00
CA ASP A 250 3.22 -11.58 16.64
C ASP A 250 1.70 -11.40 16.40
N GLY A 251 1.34 -10.62 15.38
CA GLY A 251 -0.03 -10.31 14.98
C GLY A 251 -0.36 -8.82 15.11
N ALA A 252 -1.44 -8.36 14.45
CA ALA A 252 -1.84 -6.95 14.49
C ALA A 252 -2.27 -6.53 15.90
N ASN A 253 -1.73 -5.46 16.46
CA ASN A 253 -2.03 -4.97 17.81
C ASN A 253 -2.42 -3.49 17.82
N VAL A 254 -3.22 -3.06 18.80
CA VAL A 254 -3.57 -1.64 19.00
C VAL A 254 -3.10 -1.21 20.39
N LEU A 255 -2.14 -0.29 20.41
CA LEU A 255 -1.42 0.16 21.60
C LEU A 255 -1.76 1.63 21.89
N THR A 256 -2.12 1.96 23.13
CA THR A 256 -2.33 3.34 23.57
C THR A 256 -1.56 3.62 24.85
N GLY A 257 -0.62 4.57 24.80
CA GLY A 257 0.23 4.99 25.94
C GLY A 257 -0.55 5.78 26.99
N GLY A 258 -1.35 6.74 26.53
CA GLY A 258 -2.19 7.54 27.42
C GLY A 258 -1.62 8.93 27.57
N ALA A 259 -1.34 9.38 28.80
CA ALA A 259 -0.70 10.68 29.04
C ALA A 259 0.58 10.48 29.84
N GLY A 260 1.66 11.16 29.47
CA GLY A 260 2.99 10.95 30.02
C GLY A 260 3.99 10.64 28.91
N ASP A 261 5.25 10.40 29.29
CA ASP A 261 6.30 10.04 28.34
C ASP A 261 6.36 8.51 28.26
N ASP A 262 5.75 7.93 27.23
CA ASP A 262 5.54 6.49 27.07
C ASP A 262 6.52 5.85 26.09
N THR A 263 6.68 4.52 26.16
CA THR A 263 7.43 3.72 25.19
C THR A 263 6.57 2.59 24.66
N LEU A 264 6.26 2.61 23.37
CA LEU A 264 5.41 1.63 22.69
C LEU A 264 6.25 0.79 21.72
N LEU A 265 6.09 -0.53 21.76
CA LEU A 265 6.74 -1.49 20.86
C LEU A 265 5.69 -2.39 20.19
N GLY A 266 5.55 -2.33 18.87
CA GLY A 266 4.58 -3.12 18.09
C GLY A 266 4.98 -4.59 17.89
N ALA A 267 6.24 -4.82 17.57
CA ALA A 267 6.87 -6.13 17.34
C ALA A 267 6.63 -6.71 15.94
N ARG A 268 5.63 -7.55 15.72
CA ARG A 268 5.44 -8.24 14.43
C ARG A 268 3.98 -8.16 14.04
N GLY A 269 3.70 -7.86 12.79
CA GLY A 269 2.33 -7.70 12.29
C GLY A 269 1.99 -6.23 12.14
N ASN A 270 0.81 -5.95 11.56
CA ASN A 270 0.44 -4.58 11.22
C ASN A 270 -0.23 -3.92 12.43
N ASP A 271 0.52 -3.10 13.15
CA ASP A 271 0.15 -2.52 14.42
C ASP A 271 -0.43 -1.11 14.27
N THR A 272 -1.19 -0.69 15.27
CA THR A 272 -1.63 0.69 15.45
C THR A 272 -1.14 1.21 16.79
N LEU A 273 -0.26 2.19 16.79
CA LEU A 273 0.41 2.71 17.99
C LEU A 273 0.04 4.17 18.22
N MET A 274 -0.39 4.50 19.44
CA MET A 274 -0.78 5.85 19.84
C MET A 274 -0.06 6.21 21.13
N GLY A 275 0.93 7.11 21.07
CA GLY A 275 1.63 7.60 22.27
C GLY A 275 0.67 8.35 23.19
N GLY A 276 0.09 9.43 22.66
CA GLY A 276 -0.84 10.30 23.38
C GLY A 276 -0.14 11.62 23.74
N PRO A 277 -0.55 12.34 24.81
CA PRO A 277 0.16 13.53 25.22
C PRO A 277 1.42 13.25 26.06
N GLY A 278 2.56 13.79 25.67
CA GLY A 278 3.86 13.66 26.35
C GLY A 278 4.99 13.39 25.36
N ASP A 279 6.24 13.25 25.81
CA ASP A 279 7.36 12.96 24.89
C ASP A 279 7.51 11.43 24.74
N ASP A 280 6.89 10.85 23.71
CA ASP A 280 6.75 9.41 23.54
C ASP A 280 7.86 8.78 22.69
N SER A 281 8.12 7.49 22.89
CA SER A 281 9.03 6.67 22.08
C SER A 281 8.30 5.48 21.49
N VAL A 282 7.96 5.55 20.21
CA VAL A 282 7.24 4.50 19.48
C VAL A 282 8.20 3.76 18.56
N ARG A 283 8.18 2.43 18.60
CA ARG A 283 8.88 1.57 17.65
C ARG A 283 7.96 0.44 17.18
N ALA A 284 7.49 0.52 15.96
CA ALA A 284 6.49 -0.41 15.44
C ALA A 284 7.10 -1.79 15.10
N ASN A 285 8.32 -1.82 14.52
CA ASN A 285 9.11 -3.00 14.15
C ASN A 285 8.70 -3.65 12.80
N GLU A 286 8.34 -4.94 12.74
CA GLU A 286 8.03 -5.63 11.47
C GLU A 286 6.52 -5.56 11.19
N GLY A 287 6.09 -5.05 10.04
CA GLY A 287 4.68 -4.89 9.70
C GLY A 287 4.45 -3.66 8.84
N ASP A 288 3.27 -3.53 8.23
CA ASP A 288 2.83 -2.23 7.71
C ASP A 288 2.06 -1.52 8.83
N ASP A 289 2.74 -0.63 9.56
CA ASP A 289 2.26 -0.09 10.83
C ASP A 289 1.64 1.31 10.70
N LEU A 290 0.72 1.65 11.60
CA LEU A 290 0.09 2.97 11.72
C LEU A 290 0.44 3.61 13.06
N ILE A 291 1.17 4.71 13.03
CA ILE A 291 1.60 5.46 14.23
C ILE A 291 0.84 6.78 14.30
N TYR A 292 0.20 7.06 15.43
CA TYR A 292 -0.35 8.37 15.74
C TYR A 292 0.64 9.11 16.63
N ASP A 293 1.12 10.26 16.17
CA ASP A 293 2.12 11.07 16.85
C ASP A 293 1.65 11.53 18.24
N GLY A 294 0.48 12.18 18.30
CA GLY A 294 0.03 12.85 19.51
C GLY A 294 0.77 14.18 19.77
N PRO A 295 0.39 14.96 20.79
CA PRO A 295 1.12 16.17 21.15
C PRO A 295 2.31 15.88 22.06
N GLY A 296 3.48 16.38 21.69
CA GLY A 296 4.73 16.11 22.39
C GLY A 296 5.93 16.26 21.47
N ALA A 297 7.14 16.02 21.97
CA ALA A 297 8.33 15.83 21.16
C ALA A 297 8.68 14.33 21.11
N ASP A 298 8.14 13.65 20.10
CA ASP A 298 8.11 12.19 20.04
C ASP A 298 9.28 11.60 19.23
N THR A 299 9.58 10.32 19.44
CA THR A 299 10.47 9.54 18.59
C THR A 299 9.69 8.37 18.01
N LEU A 300 9.46 8.40 16.69
CA LEU A 300 8.61 7.44 15.97
C LEU A 300 9.46 6.64 14.98
N GLU A 301 9.56 5.33 15.20
CA GLU A 301 10.25 4.38 14.33
C GLU A 301 9.23 3.39 13.76
N GLY A 302 9.02 3.37 12.43
CA GLY A 302 8.16 2.39 11.76
C GLY A 302 8.85 1.03 11.80
N GLY A 303 9.79 0.80 10.90
CA GLY A 303 10.69 -0.34 10.97
C GLY A 303 10.84 -1.05 9.64
N TYR A 304 10.33 -2.27 9.53
CA TYR A 304 10.30 -3.06 8.30
C TYR A 304 8.86 -3.21 7.82
N GLY A 305 8.57 -2.61 6.68
CA GLY A 305 7.28 -2.68 6.01
C GLY A 305 7.01 -1.33 5.35
N ASN A 306 5.75 -1.01 5.09
CA ASN A 306 5.33 0.33 4.67
C ASN A 306 4.57 0.98 5.82
N ASP A 307 5.27 1.84 6.55
CA ASP A 307 4.79 2.42 7.78
C ASP A 307 4.22 3.82 7.55
N THR A 308 3.11 4.11 8.21
CA THR A 308 2.39 5.39 8.11
C THR A 308 2.40 6.12 9.45
N VAL A 309 2.86 7.37 9.44
CA VAL A 309 2.67 8.30 10.55
C VAL A 309 1.49 9.22 10.27
N MET A 310 0.49 9.15 11.13
CA MET A 310 -0.69 10.00 11.12
C MET A 310 -0.45 11.21 12.03
N VAL A 311 -0.44 12.39 11.42
CA VAL A 311 -0.22 13.68 12.09
C VAL A 311 -1.57 14.34 12.33
N MET A 312 -1.94 14.47 13.61
CA MET A 312 -3.16 15.15 13.99
C MET A 312 -2.90 16.65 14.07
N ALA A 313 -3.24 17.40 13.01
CA ALA A 313 -3.07 18.84 13.00
C ALA A 313 -4.24 19.54 13.71
N ASP A 314 -3.96 20.22 14.82
CA ASP A 314 -4.89 21.13 15.49
C ASP A 314 -4.50 22.62 15.34
N ALA A 315 -3.40 22.91 14.63
CA ALA A 315 -2.85 24.25 14.45
C ALA A 315 -2.20 24.44 13.07
N ALA A 316 -2.33 25.65 12.52
CA ALA A 316 -1.67 26.07 11.28
C ALA A 316 -0.13 26.12 11.44
N GLY A 317 0.62 25.63 10.44
CA GLY A 317 2.07 25.84 10.32
C GLY A 317 2.94 24.68 10.83
N ILE A 318 2.57 23.44 10.52
CA ILE A 318 3.45 22.27 10.72
C ILE A 318 4.56 22.28 9.67
N GLU A 319 5.80 22.05 10.09
CA GLU A 319 6.95 21.88 9.20
C GLU A 319 7.37 20.40 9.19
N ILE A 320 7.32 19.76 8.02
CA ILE A 320 7.75 18.38 7.80
C ILE A 320 9.00 18.40 6.94
N VAL A 321 10.07 17.79 7.43
CA VAL A 321 11.32 17.63 6.68
C VAL A 321 11.69 16.16 6.70
N ALA A 322 11.41 15.45 5.61
CA ALA A 322 11.62 14.01 5.51
C ALA A 322 12.50 13.65 4.29
N SER A 323 13.43 12.72 4.51
CA SER A 323 14.32 12.17 3.49
C SER A 323 14.80 10.77 3.88
N SER A 324 14.88 9.85 2.91
CA SER A 324 15.37 8.48 3.10
C SER A 324 14.68 7.76 4.27
N TRP A 325 13.35 7.80 4.29
CA TRP A 325 12.51 7.21 5.34
C TRP A 325 12.78 7.74 6.76
N SER A 326 13.35 8.94 6.87
CA SER A 326 13.65 9.57 8.17
C SER A 326 13.32 11.06 8.10
N GLY A 327 13.10 11.72 9.23
CA GLY A 327 12.72 13.12 9.17
C GLY A 327 12.35 13.73 10.50
N THR A 328 11.76 14.91 10.41
CA THR A 328 11.23 15.64 11.54
C THR A 328 9.87 16.24 11.23
N ILE A 329 8.98 16.23 12.22
CA ILE A 329 7.71 16.97 12.19
C ILE A 329 7.80 18.02 13.29
N THR A 330 7.68 19.30 12.95
CA THR A 330 7.78 20.40 13.93
C THR A 330 6.47 21.16 14.00
N ARG A 331 5.91 21.26 15.21
CA ARG A 331 4.63 21.95 15.46
C ARG A 331 4.81 23.43 15.82
N PRO A 332 3.75 24.25 15.68
CA PRO A 332 3.72 25.66 16.12
C PRO A 332 3.90 25.83 17.65
N GLY A 333 5.14 25.72 18.11
CA GLY A 333 5.48 25.67 19.54
C GLY A 333 6.93 25.28 19.79
N GLY A 334 7.53 24.59 18.81
CA GLY A 334 8.92 24.13 18.85
C GLY A 334 9.08 22.69 19.32
N ASP A 335 7.98 22.00 19.60
CA ASP A 335 7.98 20.56 19.80
C ASP A 335 8.23 19.90 18.44
N THR A 336 9.21 18.98 18.41
CA THR A 336 9.72 18.37 17.18
C THR A 336 9.81 16.86 17.38
N ASP A 337 9.09 16.14 16.54
CA ASP A 337 9.15 14.68 16.50
C ASP A 337 10.28 14.23 15.58
N LEU A 338 10.88 13.09 15.91
CA LEU A 338 11.92 12.43 15.12
C LEU A 338 11.34 11.19 14.46
N LEU A 339 11.49 11.08 13.15
CA LEU A 339 11.02 9.94 12.37
C LEU A 339 12.19 9.08 11.88
N ALA A 340 12.00 7.76 11.90
CA ALA A 340 12.91 6.79 11.30
C ALA A 340 12.15 5.59 10.73
N SER A 341 12.59 5.09 9.56
CA SER A 341 11.91 4.02 8.82
C SER A 341 10.40 4.28 8.66
N VAL A 342 10.05 5.43 8.10
CA VAL A 342 8.66 5.81 7.80
C VAL A 342 8.53 6.12 6.32
N GLU A 343 7.62 5.44 5.64
CA GLU A 343 7.37 5.57 4.21
C GLU A 343 6.30 6.60 3.90
N THR A 344 5.28 6.75 4.75
CA THR A 344 4.16 7.65 4.51
C THR A 344 3.88 8.55 5.71
N ILE A 345 3.63 9.84 5.45
CA ILE A 345 3.15 10.79 6.45
C ILE A 345 1.81 11.33 5.98
N MET A 346 0.77 11.15 6.79
CA MET A 346 -0.58 11.62 6.50
C MET A 346 -0.98 12.68 7.52
N VAL A 347 -1.24 13.89 7.04
CA VAL A 347 -1.71 14.99 7.89
C VAL A 347 -3.23 15.07 7.86
N THR A 348 -3.85 15.30 9.01
CA THR A 348 -5.30 15.51 9.10
C THR A 348 -5.66 16.82 9.78
N GLY A 349 -6.65 17.53 9.24
CA GLY A 349 -7.28 18.68 9.92
C GLY A 349 -6.52 20.00 9.88
N SER A 350 -5.47 20.13 9.04
CA SER A 350 -4.63 21.33 8.96
C SER A 350 -5.30 22.53 8.26
N GLU A 351 -4.73 23.71 8.49
CA GLU A 351 -4.99 24.96 7.73
C GLU A 351 -3.76 25.33 6.85
N GLY A 352 -2.82 24.40 6.63
CA GLY A 352 -1.57 24.59 5.88
C GLY A 352 -0.30 23.95 6.50
N ILE A 353 0.49 23.23 5.70
CA ILE A 353 1.80 22.62 6.03
C ILE A 353 2.94 23.16 5.16
N TYR A 354 4.17 23.08 5.68
CA TYR A 354 5.40 23.22 4.90
C TYR A 354 6.13 21.88 4.87
N ALA A 355 6.20 21.22 3.72
CA ALA A 355 6.82 19.90 3.61
C ALA A 355 8.02 19.90 2.66
N SER A 356 9.05 19.14 3.01
CA SER A 356 10.03 18.64 2.05
C SER A 356 10.15 17.13 2.15
N ALA A 357 9.99 16.42 1.04
CA ALA A 357 9.98 14.96 1.00
C ALA A 357 11.14 14.41 0.18
N GLY A 358 11.63 13.22 0.49
CA GLY A 358 12.64 12.56 -0.34
C GLY A 358 12.62 11.05 -0.13
N GLY A 359 11.84 10.34 -0.94
CA GLY A 359 11.54 8.92 -0.74
C GLY A 359 10.58 8.65 0.44
N VAL A 360 9.78 9.65 0.83
CA VAL A 360 8.67 9.54 1.78
C VAL A 360 7.47 10.17 1.11
N ASP A 361 6.33 9.49 1.14
CA ASP A 361 5.07 10.00 0.60
C ASP A 361 4.41 10.90 1.63
N ILE A 362 3.99 12.10 1.24
CA ILE A 362 3.38 13.07 2.15
C ILE A 362 2.02 13.50 1.61
N HIS A 363 1.00 13.32 2.44
CA HIS A 363 -0.36 13.82 2.22
C HIS A 363 -0.63 15.02 3.15
N GLY A 364 -0.83 16.21 2.57
CA GLY A 364 -1.08 17.48 3.27
C GLY A 364 -2.46 17.58 3.91
N GLY A 365 -3.43 16.88 3.32
CA GLY A 365 -4.73 16.63 3.92
C GLY A 365 -5.69 17.80 3.68
N GLY A 366 -5.65 18.83 4.50
CA GLY A 366 -6.51 19.99 4.32
C GLY A 366 -5.78 21.30 4.63
N GLY A 367 -6.32 22.41 4.11
CA GLY A 367 -5.70 23.73 4.21
C GLY A 367 -4.81 24.04 3.02
N ASP A 368 -4.35 25.28 2.88
CA ASP A 368 -3.47 25.68 1.78
C ASP A 368 -2.02 25.29 2.14
N ASP A 369 -1.49 24.25 1.49
CA ASP A 369 -0.21 23.60 1.78
C ASP A 369 0.92 24.08 0.86
N THR A 370 2.17 23.95 1.30
CA THR A 370 3.36 24.22 0.46
C THR A 370 4.35 23.07 0.61
N MET A 371 4.55 22.30 -0.46
CA MET A 371 5.26 21.03 -0.42
C MET A 371 6.34 20.96 -1.50
N VAL A 372 7.52 20.43 -1.16
CA VAL A 372 8.66 20.33 -2.07
C VAL A 372 9.26 18.92 -2.10
N ALA A 373 9.25 18.26 -3.26
CA ALA A 373 9.96 17.01 -3.44
C ALA A 373 11.47 17.28 -3.60
N SER A 374 12.30 16.60 -2.82
CA SER A 374 13.73 16.89 -2.68
C SER A 374 14.66 15.74 -3.08
N LEU A 375 14.12 14.54 -3.29
CA LEU A 375 14.78 13.36 -3.85
C LEU A 375 13.79 12.57 -4.70
N ASP A 376 14.31 11.79 -5.65
CA ASP A 376 13.54 10.97 -6.58
C ASP A 376 12.54 10.05 -5.88
N GLY A 377 11.39 9.87 -6.53
CA GLY A 377 10.36 8.91 -6.13
C GLY A 377 9.54 9.36 -4.91
N ALA A 378 9.55 10.64 -4.56
CA ALA A 378 8.62 11.18 -3.58
C ALA A 378 7.23 11.40 -4.22
N MET A 379 6.18 10.98 -3.53
CA MET A 379 4.81 11.39 -3.82
C MET A 379 4.41 12.54 -2.88
N LEU A 380 3.92 13.64 -3.46
CA LEU A 380 3.29 14.73 -2.73
C LEU A 380 1.81 14.80 -3.12
N ASP A 381 0.95 14.88 -2.12
CA ASP A 381 -0.49 15.04 -2.28
C ASP A 381 -0.95 16.21 -1.40
N GLY A 382 -1.39 17.31 -2.00
CA GLY A 382 -1.84 18.52 -1.31
C GLY A 382 -3.12 18.26 -0.51
N GLY A 383 -4.13 17.69 -1.16
CA GLY A 383 -5.41 17.37 -0.54
C GLY A 383 -6.43 18.50 -0.74
N ASP A 384 -7.20 18.86 0.29
CA ASP A 384 -8.18 19.96 0.21
C ASP A 384 -7.48 21.31 0.47
N GLY A 385 -7.36 22.20 -0.51
CA GLY A 385 -6.62 23.45 -0.32
C GLY A 385 -6.30 24.14 -1.63
N ASN A 386 -5.74 25.35 -1.58
CA ASN A 386 -5.03 25.90 -2.74
C ASN A 386 -3.55 25.71 -2.47
N ASP A 387 -3.02 24.62 -2.99
CA ASP A 387 -1.73 24.10 -2.60
C ASP A 387 -0.63 24.54 -3.56
N ILE A 388 0.59 24.59 -3.05
CA ILE A 388 1.80 24.87 -3.84
C ILE A 388 2.70 23.66 -3.78
N LEU A 389 2.76 22.90 -4.87
CA LEU A 389 3.61 21.72 -4.99
C LEU A 389 4.76 22.01 -5.96
N SER A 390 5.97 21.61 -5.60
CA SER A 390 7.09 21.69 -6.53
C SER A 390 8.12 20.59 -6.28
N THR A 391 9.00 20.36 -7.24
CA THR A 391 10.21 19.56 -7.02
C THR A 391 11.45 20.47 -6.86
N LEU A 392 12.55 19.90 -6.38
CA LEU A 392 13.89 20.45 -6.63
C LEU A 392 14.35 19.99 -8.02
N ARG A 393 15.34 20.70 -8.58
CA ARG A 393 15.95 20.26 -9.84
C ARG A 393 16.54 18.86 -9.74
N PHE A 394 16.42 18.10 -10.83
CA PHE A 394 16.90 16.73 -10.99
C PHE A 394 16.17 15.73 -10.08
N VAL A 395 14.86 15.86 -9.92
CA VAL A 395 14.03 15.00 -9.06
C VAL A 395 12.78 14.59 -9.83
N ASP A 396 12.63 13.29 -10.08
CA ASP A 396 11.37 12.71 -10.56
C ASP A 396 10.38 12.60 -9.38
N ALA A 397 9.15 13.10 -9.53
CA ALA A 397 8.12 13.03 -8.50
C ALA A 397 6.74 12.68 -9.05
N THR A 398 5.86 12.28 -8.12
CA THR A 398 4.41 12.31 -8.35
C THR A 398 3.83 13.46 -7.55
N LEU A 399 3.21 14.43 -8.22
CA LEU A 399 2.62 15.62 -7.61
C LEU A 399 1.10 15.58 -7.82
N ILE A 400 0.34 15.61 -6.73
CA ILE A 400 -1.11 15.59 -6.74
C ILE A 400 -1.60 16.85 -6.01
N GLY A 401 -2.27 17.76 -6.72
CA GLY A 401 -2.84 18.98 -6.15
C GLY A 401 -3.97 18.64 -5.19
N GLY A 402 -5.06 18.10 -5.73
CA GLY A 402 -6.18 17.61 -4.93
C GLY A 402 -7.43 18.42 -5.20
N ALA A 403 -7.96 19.14 -4.22
CA ALA A 403 -9.18 19.93 -4.34
C ALA A 403 -8.94 21.38 -3.95
N GLY A 404 -9.07 22.28 -4.91
CA GLY A 404 -8.90 23.72 -4.82
C GLY A 404 -8.03 24.19 -5.97
N ASN A 405 -7.58 25.45 -5.95
CA ASN A 405 -6.86 26.02 -7.09
C ASN A 405 -5.36 25.92 -6.84
N ASP A 406 -4.75 24.86 -7.35
CA ASP A 406 -3.39 24.46 -7.02
C ASP A 406 -2.37 25.09 -7.97
N THR A 407 -1.13 25.21 -7.49
CA THR A 407 0.02 25.63 -8.28
C THR A 407 1.09 24.56 -8.21
N ILE A 408 1.35 23.89 -9.34
CA ILE A 408 2.26 22.75 -9.44
C ILE A 408 3.42 23.06 -10.38
N ASP A 409 4.66 22.82 -9.94
CA ASP A 409 5.89 23.03 -10.72
C ASP A 409 6.84 21.82 -10.64
N GLY A 410 6.81 20.96 -11.67
CA GLY A 410 7.66 19.77 -11.81
C GLY A 410 9.15 20.09 -12.03
N ASN A 411 9.49 21.33 -12.40
CA ASN A 411 10.85 21.79 -12.68
C ASN A 411 11.59 21.00 -13.78
N SER A 412 12.18 19.85 -13.47
CA SER A 412 13.04 19.12 -14.39
C SER A 412 13.03 17.64 -14.10
N GLU A 413 13.29 16.82 -15.12
CA GLU A 413 13.13 15.36 -15.16
C GLU A 413 11.69 14.95 -15.47
N ASP A 414 11.37 13.65 -15.46
CA ASP A 414 10.11 13.13 -16.00
C ASP A 414 9.08 12.97 -14.86
N ASP A 415 8.14 13.90 -14.74
CA ASP A 415 7.16 13.94 -13.65
C ASP A 415 5.79 13.34 -13.99
N VAL A 416 5.07 12.91 -12.95
CA VAL A 416 3.64 12.59 -13.02
C VAL A 416 2.87 13.63 -12.22
N ILE A 417 2.00 14.38 -12.88
CA ILE A 417 1.26 15.48 -12.27
C ILE A 417 -0.25 15.24 -12.40
N ASP A 418 -0.96 15.33 -11.28
CA ASP A 418 -2.43 15.37 -11.21
C ASP A 418 -2.84 16.69 -10.55
N GLY A 419 -3.54 17.58 -11.27
CA GLY A 419 -4.08 18.82 -10.71
C GLY A 419 -5.24 18.57 -9.76
N GLY A 420 -6.10 17.59 -10.08
CA GLY A 420 -7.29 17.28 -9.31
C GLY A 420 -8.48 18.17 -9.66
N ALA A 421 -9.01 18.95 -8.73
CA ALA A 421 -10.27 19.67 -8.89
C ALA A 421 -10.16 21.13 -8.46
N GLY A 422 -10.35 22.05 -9.39
CA GLY A 422 -10.29 23.49 -9.17
C GLY A 422 -9.64 24.13 -10.39
N ASP A 423 -9.42 25.45 -10.38
CA ASP A 423 -8.74 26.10 -11.52
C ASP A 423 -7.23 26.11 -11.26
N ASP A 424 -6.52 25.12 -11.79
CA ASP A 424 -5.13 24.82 -11.46
C ASP A 424 -4.13 25.51 -12.41
N VAL A 425 -2.91 25.73 -11.91
CA VAL A 425 -1.76 26.22 -12.68
C VAL A 425 -0.65 25.18 -12.61
N ILE A 426 -0.41 24.52 -13.74
CA ILE A 426 0.54 23.41 -13.84
C ILE A 426 1.67 23.77 -14.80
N ASN A 427 2.90 23.64 -14.34
CA ASN A 427 4.12 23.70 -15.14
C ASN A 427 4.85 22.35 -15.00
N GLY A 428 4.90 21.56 -16.08
CA GLY A 428 5.65 20.30 -16.14
C GLY A 428 7.14 20.55 -15.95
N GLY A 429 7.74 21.31 -16.87
CA GLY A 429 9.12 21.75 -16.74
C GLY A 429 9.99 21.21 -17.88
N ASP A 430 11.26 20.89 -17.62
CA ASP A 430 12.09 20.18 -18.60
C ASP A 430 11.94 18.66 -18.38
N GLY A 431 11.51 17.85 -19.35
CA GLY A 431 11.24 16.44 -19.07
C GLY A 431 10.25 15.84 -20.05
N ASN A 432 9.92 14.57 -19.89
CA ASN A 432 8.76 13.97 -20.55
C ASN A 432 7.67 13.77 -19.49
N ASP A 433 6.86 14.80 -19.29
CA ASP A 433 5.89 14.84 -18.21
C ASP A 433 4.57 14.18 -18.61
N MET A 434 3.89 13.55 -17.65
CA MET A 434 2.51 13.08 -17.80
C MET A 434 1.59 13.88 -16.89
N ILE A 435 0.68 14.65 -17.49
CA ILE A 435 -0.13 15.65 -16.80
C ILE A 435 -1.62 15.34 -16.95
N GLU A 436 -2.31 15.12 -15.83
CA GLU A 436 -3.77 15.12 -15.74
C GLU A 436 -4.20 16.39 -15.01
N ALA A 437 -4.75 17.38 -15.73
CA ALA A 437 -5.17 18.63 -15.09
C ALA A 437 -6.40 18.45 -14.19
N GLY A 438 -7.22 17.45 -14.49
CA GLY A 438 -8.43 17.16 -13.74
C GLY A 438 -9.58 18.10 -14.12
N SER A 439 -10.45 18.45 -13.16
CA SER A 439 -11.65 19.23 -13.42
C SER A 439 -11.49 20.69 -13.05
N GLY A 440 -11.68 21.59 -14.01
CA GLY A 440 -11.45 23.00 -13.74
C GLY A 440 -11.37 23.81 -15.01
N ALA A 441 -10.94 25.06 -14.89
CA ALA A 441 -10.40 25.81 -16.01
C ALA A 441 -8.89 25.98 -15.82
N ASP A 442 -8.15 24.98 -16.28
CA ASP A 442 -6.73 24.83 -15.92
C ASP A 442 -5.77 25.53 -16.88
N ALA A 443 -4.60 25.91 -16.37
CA ALA A 443 -3.51 26.44 -17.19
C ALA A 443 -2.33 25.46 -17.13
N VAL A 444 -2.15 24.70 -18.20
CA VAL A 444 -1.11 23.68 -18.32
C VAL A 444 -0.02 24.15 -19.27
N ASP A 445 1.21 24.19 -18.78
CA ASP A 445 2.43 24.34 -19.57
C ASP A 445 3.26 23.05 -19.40
N GLY A 446 3.35 22.20 -20.43
CA GLY A 446 4.18 20.98 -20.36
C GLY A 446 5.66 21.33 -20.30
N GLY A 447 6.06 22.41 -20.97
CA GLY A 447 7.41 22.94 -20.93
C GLY A 447 8.29 22.38 -22.04
N GLY A 448 9.34 21.66 -21.68
CA GLY A 448 10.40 21.24 -22.58
C GLY A 448 10.67 19.75 -22.53
N GLY A 449 10.12 19.01 -23.48
CA GLY A 449 10.56 17.66 -23.80
C GLY A 449 9.48 16.96 -24.60
N TYR A 450 8.93 15.87 -24.09
CA TYR A 450 7.78 15.20 -24.71
C TYR A 450 6.68 15.01 -23.68
N ASP A 451 5.73 15.94 -23.68
CA ASP A 451 4.76 16.06 -22.62
C ASP A 451 3.39 15.54 -23.06
N ILE A 452 2.72 14.83 -22.16
CA ILE A 452 1.45 14.16 -22.40
C ILE A 452 0.38 14.76 -21.49
N ALA A 453 -0.63 15.41 -22.07
CA ALA A 453 -1.88 15.71 -21.37
C ALA A 453 -2.82 14.50 -21.46
N THR A 454 -3.26 13.99 -20.31
CA THR A 454 -4.10 12.80 -20.21
C THR A 454 -5.44 13.09 -19.52
N PHE A 455 -6.48 12.37 -19.95
CA PHE A 455 -7.84 12.42 -19.39
C PHE A 455 -8.34 11.00 -19.07
N PHE A 456 -7.46 10.12 -18.59
CA PHE A 456 -7.81 8.72 -18.33
C PHE A 456 -8.76 8.56 -17.14
N SER A 457 -8.70 9.46 -16.14
CA SER A 457 -9.62 9.42 -14.99
C SER A 457 -11.02 9.95 -15.35
N ALA A 458 -11.16 10.62 -16.50
CA ALA A 458 -12.40 11.25 -16.91
C ALA A 458 -13.55 10.25 -17.01
N THR A 459 -14.57 10.46 -16.18
CA THR A 459 -15.73 9.54 -16.11
C THR A 459 -16.77 9.78 -17.21
N ARG A 460 -16.54 10.79 -18.06
CA ARG A 460 -17.43 11.24 -19.13
C ARG A 460 -16.61 11.57 -20.37
N SER A 461 -17.28 11.61 -21.52
CA SER A 461 -16.72 12.15 -22.76
C SER A 461 -16.06 13.51 -22.57
N VAL A 462 -14.86 13.66 -23.14
CA VAL A 462 -14.07 14.89 -23.13
C VAL A 462 -14.08 15.52 -24.52
N ARG A 463 -14.08 16.86 -24.57
CA ARG A 463 -13.68 17.60 -25.76
C ARG A 463 -12.53 18.52 -25.40
N VAL A 464 -11.42 18.37 -26.09
CA VAL A 464 -10.28 19.30 -26.07
C VAL A 464 -10.31 20.14 -27.34
N ASP A 465 -10.14 21.46 -27.23
CA ASP A 465 -9.96 22.35 -28.38
C ASP A 465 -8.84 23.36 -28.12
N LEU A 466 -7.67 23.12 -28.74
CA LEU A 466 -6.44 23.88 -28.51
C LEU A 466 -6.50 25.34 -29.00
N GLN A 467 -7.49 25.70 -29.83
CA GLN A 467 -7.68 27.08 -30.30
C GLN A 467 -8.77 27.85 -29.54
N ASN A 468 -9.71 27.14 -28.92
CA ASN A 468 -10.87 27.75 -28.29
C ASN A 468 -11.31 26.96 -27.04
N PRO A 469 -10.69 27.23 -25.87
CA PRO A 469 -10.98 26.51 -24.64
C PRO A 469 -12.45 26.66 -24.20
N ALA A 470 -13.12 27.74 -24.61
CA ALA A 470 -14.53 27.99 -24.27
C ALA A 470 -15.53 26.99 -24.91
N ILE A 471 -15.08 26.13 -25.85
CA ILE A 471 -15.92 25.07 -26.40
C ILE A 471 -15.50 23.66 -25.96
N SER A 472 -14.41 23.55 -25.20
CA SER A 472 -14.01 22.32 -24.52
C SER A 472 -15.10 21.87 -23.53
N PHE A 473 -15.05 20.60 -23.14
CA PHE A 473 -16.11 19.97 -22.34
C PHE A 473 -15.56 18.78 -21.56
N GLY A 474 -16.22 18.45 -20.44
CA GLY A 474 -15.78 17.39 -19.55
C GLY A 474 -14.76 17.97 -18.59
N ASP A 475 -13.71 17.23 -18.35
CA ASP A 475 -12.62 17.66 -17.46
C ASP A 475 -11.76 18.74 -18.13
N ALA A 476 -11.63 18.71 -19.48
CA ALA A 476 -10.96 19.75 -20.26
C ALA A 476 -11.65 21.15 -20.33
N ALA A 477 -12.66 21.41 -19.50
CA ALA A 477 -13.63 22.49 -19.70
C ALA A 477 -13.16 23.87 -19.25
N GLY A 478 -12.33 24.51 -20.07
CA GLY A 478 -11.78 25.85 -19.80
C GLY A 478 -10.27 25.86 -19.89
N ASP A 479 -9.68 24.67 -19.93
CA ASP A 479 -8.26 24.40 -19.93
C ASP A 479 -7.55 25.04 -21.11
N SER A 480 -6.33 25.49 -20.86
CA SER A 480 -5.38 25.95 -21.86
C SER A 480 -4.10 25.16 -21.76
N TYR A 481 -3.52 24.82 -22.91
CA TYR A 481 -2.30 24.02 -23.00
C TYR A 481 -1.23 24.77 -23.80
N THR A 482 -0.01 24.80 -23.28
CA THR A 482 1.20 25.18 -24.00
C THR A 482 2.29 24.13 -23.77
N GLY A 483 3.19 23.95 -24.74
CA GLY A 483 4.30 23.00 -24.59
C GLY A 483 3.86 21.57 -24.31
N VAL A 484 2.71 21.12 -24.85
CA VAL A 484 2.24 19.74 -24.75
C VAL A 484 2.19 19.14 -26.15
N GLU A 485 2.88 18.03 -26.37
CA GLU A 485 2.98 17.37 -27.66
C GLU A 485 1.85 16.35 -27.91
N GLU A 486 1.41 15.64 -26.86
CA GLU A 486 0.46 14.53 -26.97
C GLU A 486 -0.76 14.68 -26.06
N PHE A 487 -1.95 14.39 -26.61
CA PHE A 487 -3.20 14.33 -25.85
C PHE A 487 -3.78 12.92 -25.89
N ARG A 488 -4.08 12.36 -24.71
CA ARG A 488 -4.63 11.02 -24.54
C ARG A 488 -5.97 11.05 -23.81
N THR A 489 -6.97 10.35 -24.34
CA THR A 489 -8.28 10.23 -23.68
C THR A 489 -8.60 8.78 -23.30
N GLY A 490 -9.56 8.60 -22.37
CA GLY A 490 -10.03 7.30 -21.92
C GLY A 490 -11.12 6.69 -22.82
N ASP A 491 -11.95 5.80 -22.25
CA ASP A 491 -13.00 5.04 -22.97
C ASP A 491 -14.24 5.88 -23.38
N GLY A 492 -14.17 7.20 -23.27
CA GLY A 492 -15.26 8.12 -23.56
C GLY A 492 -15.46 8.33 -25.06
N ILE A 493 -16.65 8.78 -25.48
CA ILE A 493 -16.86 9.28 -26.85
C ILE A 493 -16.26 10.68 -26.92
N ASP A 494 -15.04 10.78 -27.40
CA ASP A 494 -14.21 11.95 -27.23
C ASP A 494 -14.08 12.78 -28.51
N GLN A 495 -13.63 14.02 -28.32
CA GLN A 495 -13.35 14.94 -29.42
C GLN A 495 -12.05 15.69 -29.16
N LEU A 496 -11.00 15.35 -29.89
CA LEU A 496 -9.72 16.07 -29.84
C LEU A 496 -9.62 17.01 -31.04
N ARG A 497 -9.28 18.28 -30.80
CA ARG A 497 -9.19 19.32 -31.84
C ARG A 497 -7.92 20.12 -31.69
N GLY A 498 -7.03 19.94 -32.65
CA GLY A 498 -5.70 20.51 -32.74
C GLY A 498 -5.69 22.01 -32.99
N ASP A 499 -4.53 22.53 -33.31
CA ASP A 499 -4.32 23.94 -33.60
C ASP A 499 -3.70 24.21 -34.96
N ALA A 500 -2.49 24.74 -35.01
CA ALA A 500 -1.73 24.98 -36.22
C ALA A 500 -0.32 24.39 -36.16
N GLY A 501 0.03 23.76 -35.03
CA GLY A 501 1.24 22.96 -34.86
C GLY A 501 0.95 21.49 -35.11
N ASP A 502 2.01 20.69 -35.05
CA ASP A 502 1.93 19.24 -35.28
C ASP A 502 1.43 18.57 -33.99
N ASN A 503 0.18 18.10 -33.98
CA ASN A 503 -0.46 17.55 -32.79
C ASN A 503 -0.47 16.01 -32.79
N ILE A 504 -0.25 15.39 -31.63
CA ILE A 504 -0.37 13.94 -31.45
C ILE A 504 -1.60 13.64 -30.61
N PHE A 505 -2.58 12.94 -31.19
CA PHE A 505 -3.82 12.59 -30.52
C PHE A 505 -4.01 11.09 -30.45
N ARG A 506 -4.25 10.56 -29.26
CA ARG A 506 -4.67 9.17 -29.05
C ARG A 506 -5.98 9.14 -28.28
N THR A 507 -7.01 8.54 -28.88
CA THR A 507 -8.28 8.33 -28.21
C THR A 507 -8.43 6.87 -27.74
N GLY A 508 -9.45 6.61 -26.92
CA GLY A 508 -9.70 5.30 -26.33
C GLY A 508 -10.74 4.45 -27.08
N GLY A 509 -11.45 3.58 -26.36
CA GLY A 509 -12.10 2.40 -26.94
C GLY A 509 -13.47 2.54 -27.59
N VAL A 510 -13.96 3.74 -27.89
CA VAL A 510 -15.26 3.96 -28.55
C VAL A 510 -15.15 4.94 -29.72
N SER A 511 -16.27 5.22 -30.40
CA SER A 511 -16.24 6.03 -31.62
C SER A 511 -15.98 7.53 -31.39
N ASP A 512 -14.81 8.00 -31.81
CA ASP A 512 -14.30 9.32 -31.50
C ASP A 512 -14.25 10.27 -32.70
N ARG A 513 -13.87 11.54 -32.45
CA ARG A 513 -13.60 12.50 -33.53
C ARG A 513 -12.28 13.22 -33.29
N LEU A 514 -11.36 13.05 -34.22
CA LEU A 514 -10.04 13.67 -34.18
C LEU A 514 -9.94 14.71 -35.29
N TYR A 515 -9.61 15.94 -34.93
CA TYR A 515 -9.43 17.06 -35.85
C TYR A 515 -8.00 17.59 -35.72
N GLY A 516 -7.10 17.27 -36.64
CA GLY A 516 -5.72 17.80 -36.62
C GLY A 516 -5.68 19.31 -36.88
N ARG A 517 -6.44 19.75 -37.89
CA ARG A 517 -6.57 21.13 -38.39
C ARG A 517 -5.44 21.55 -39.29
N ALA A 518 -4.32 22.03 -38.77
CA ALA A 518 -3.20 22.47 -39.58
C ALA A 518 -1.92 22.07 -38.87
N GLY A 519 -0.89 21.73 -39.63
CA GLY A 519 0.28 21.04 -39.08
C GLY A 519 0.34 19.62 -39.64
N ASP A 520 1.45 18.92 -39.43
CA ASP A 520 1.60 17.53 -39.83
C ASP A 520 1.20 16.64 -38.64
N ASP A 521 -0.08 16.29 -38.53
CA ASP A 521 -0.66 15.70 -37.33
C ASP A 521 -0.52 14.16 -37.26
N LEU A 522 -0.50 13.61 -36.03
CA LEU A 522 -0.47 12.17 -35.76
C LEU A 522 -1.74 11.77 -34.99
N LEU A 523 -2.70 11.14 -35.67
CA LEU A 523 -4.03 10.86 -35.14
C LEU A 523 -4.27 9.35 -34.99
N PHE A 524 -4.55 8.90 -33.77
CA PHE A 524 -4.82 7.51 -33.42
C PHE A 524 -6.23 7.36 -32.81
N GLY A 525 -7.09 6.60 -33.47
CA GLY A 525 -8.47 6.34 -33.02
C GLY A 525 -8.62 5.11 -32.12
N GLU A 526 -7.64 4.19 -32.18
CA GLU A 526 -7.62 2.94 -31.42
C GLU A 526 -8.84 2.02 -31.68
N ALA A 527 -9.76 1.84 -30.73
CA ALA A 527 -10.92 0.98 -30.95
C ALA A 527 -12.15 1.85 -31.09
N GLY A 528 -12.94 1.68 -32.13
CA GLY A 528 -13.96 2.68 -32.41
C GLY A 528 -14.53 2.59 -33.80
N ALA A 529 -15.29 3.62 -34.15
CA ALA A 529 -15.76 3.86 -35.51
C ALA A 529 -15.57 5.35 -35.71
N ASP A 530 -14.32 5.71 -35.96
CA ASP A 530 -13.78 7.02 -35.68
C ASP A 530 -13.92 7.92 -36.89
N ALA A 531 -13.93 9.22 -36.63
CA ALA A 531 -13.96 10.22 -37.67
C ALA A 531 -12.71 11.08 -37.58
N PHE A 532 -11.83 10.89 -38.57
CA PHE A 532 -10.61 11.64 -38.72
C PHE A 532 -10.81 12.81 -39.67
N TYR A 533 -10.29 13.96 -39.26
CA TYR A 533 -10.18 15.18 -40.05
C TYR A 533 -8.74 15.66 -39.90
N GLY A 534 -7.84 15.20 -40.78
CA GLY A 534 -6.43 15.62 -40.78
C GLY A 534 -6.33 17.15 -40.88
N GLY A 535 -6.66 17.68 -42.06
CA GLY A 535 -6.71 19.12 -42.28
C GLY A 535 -5.60 19.55 -43.22
N LEU A 536 -4.96 20.69 -42.98
CA LEU A 536 -3.85 21.17 -43.80
C LEU A 536 -2.53 20.63 -43.29
N GLY A 537 -1.83 19.82 -44.08
CA GLY A 537 -0.52 19.31 -43.70
C GLY A 537 -0.29 17.97 -44.35
N ALA A 538 0.72 17.25 -43.89
CA ALA A 538 0.92 15.85 -44.21
C ALA A 538 0.56 15.00 -42.98
N ASP A 539 -0.72 14.72 -42.82
CA ASP A 539 -1.25 14.06 -41.62
C ASP A 539 -1.08 12.54 -41.67
N THR A 540 -0.84 11.90 -40.54
CA THR A 540 -0.85 10.43 -40.41
C THR A 540 -1.99 9.98 -39.51
N MET A 541 -2.86 9.13 -40.04
CA MET A 541 -4.05 8.63 -39.37
C MET A 541 -4.00 7.11 -39.23
N THR A 542 -4.16 6.62 -38.00
CA THR A 542 -4.26 5.20 -37.62
C THR A 542 -5.62 4.99 -36.98
N ALA A 543 -6.52 4.26 -37.63
CA ALA A 543 -7.86 4.04 -37.12
C ALA A 543 -7.93 2.95 -36.03
N GLY A 544 -7.11 1.91 -36.16
CA GLY A 544 -7.11 0.69 -35.36
C GLY A 544 -7.97 -0.43 -35.94
N ASP A 545 -7.68 -1.67 -35.55
CA ASP A 545 -8.25 -2.88 -36.14
C ASP A 545 -9.54 -3.33 -35.43
N ASP A 546 -10.68 -2.78 -35.82
CA ASP A 546 -11.99 -3.10 -35.25
C ASP A 546 -12.96 -3.72 -36.27
N ALA A 547 -12.84 -5.04 -36.45
CA ALA A 547 -13.62 -5.80 -37.43
C ALA A 547 -15.14 -5.47 -37.37
N GLY A 548 -15.68 -4.94 -38.47
CA GLY A 548 -17.09 -4.61 -38.63
C GLY A 548 -17.51 -3.23 -38.14
N ARG A 549 -16.58 -2.40 -37.67
CA ARG A 549 -16.77 -0.96 -37.51
C ARG A 549 -16.28 -0.23 -38.77
N ARG A 550 -16.55 1.06 -38.88
CA ARG A 550 -16.27 1.83 -40.10
C ARG A 550 -15.68 3.16 -39.75
N ASP A 551 -14.38 3.26 -39.94
CA ASP A 551 -13.68 4.51 -39.76
C ASP A 551 -13.89 5.40 -40.97
N ARG A 552 -13.85 6.70 -40.73
CA ARG A 552 -14.09 7.72 -41.75
C ARG A 552 -12.95 8.72 -41.76
N PHE A 553 -12.27 8.78 -42.90
CA PHE A 553 -11.23 9.75 -43.19
C PHE A 553 -11.84 10.85 -44.06
N ILE A 554 -11.98 12.06 -43.51
CA ILE A 554 -12.88 13.07 -44.05
C ILE A 554 -12.12 14.28 -44.56
N TYR A 555 -12.32 14.59 -45.84
CA TYR A 555 -11.70 15.72 -46.52
C TYR A 555 -12.75 16.76 -46.95
N PHE A 556 -12.54 18.02 -46.60
CA PHE A 556 -13.36 19.16 -47.02
C PHE A 556 -12.79 19.87 -48.25
N ASN A 557 -11.48 19.86 -48.43
CA ASN A 557 -10.81 20.56 -49.53
C ASN A 557 -9.67 19.71 -50.11
N ALA A 558 -9.44 19.81 -51.42
CA ALA A 558 -8.33 19.11 -52.07
C ALA A 558 -6.96 19.62 -51.64
N VAL A 559 -6.86 20.81 -51.02
CA VAL A 559 -5.58 21.32 -50.50
C VAL A 559 -5.19 20.73 -49.14
N GLU A 560 -6.07 19.95 -48.53
CA GLU A 560 -5.81 19.28 -47.24
C GLU A 560 -4.72 18.22 -47.40
N SER A 561 -4.75 17.45 -48.49
CA SER A 561 -3.69 16.50 -48.81
C SER A 561 -3.03 16.82 -50.16
N GLY A 562 -1.74 17.13 -50.12
CA GLY A 562 -0.94 17.47 -51.28
C GLY A 562 -0.55 16.26 -52.14
N VAL A 563 0.24 16.52 -53.18
CA VAL A 563 0.73 15.48 -54.09
C VAL A 563 2.19 15.16 -53.78
N GLY A 564 2.51 13.87 -53.72
CA GLY A 564 3.85 13.37 -53.49
C GLY A 564 4.19 13.13 -52.02
N ALA A 565 5.28 12.37 -51.81
CA ALA A 565 5.66 11.90 -50.48
C ALA A 565 6.06 13.07 -49.57
N GLY A 566 5.54 13.06 -48.34
CA GLY A 566 5.75 14.13 -47.36
C GLY A 566 4.88 15.37 -47.56
N ASN A 567 3.99 15.40 -48.55
CA ASN A 567 2.96 16.45 -48.69
C ASN A 567 1.54 15.90 -48.60
N ARG A 568 1.39 14.59 -48.68
CA ARG A 568 0.11 13.89 -48.68
C ARG A 568 -0.12 13.28 -47.32
N ASP A 569 -1.39 13.14 -46.97
CA ASP A 569 -1.81 12.38 -45.82
C ASP A 569 -1.58 10.88 -46.02
N VAL A 570 -1.37 10.21 -44.89
CA VAL A 570 -1.13 8.77 -44.79
C VAL A 570 -2.18 8.15 -43.90
N ILE A 571 -2.86 7.13 -44.40
CA ILE A 571 -3.70 6.23 -43.60
C ILE A 571 -2.97 4.90 -43.47
N THR A 572 -2.66 4.49 -42.24
CA THR A 572 -1.71 3.41 -41.98
C THR A 572 -2.31 2.01 -42.00
N ASP A 573 -3.61 1.90 -41.76
CA ASP A 573 -4.30 0.63 -41.50
C ASP A 573 -5.65 0.49 -42.20
N PHE A 574 -5.87 1.28 -43.25
CA PHE A 574 -7.12 1.27 -44.02
C PHE A 574 -7.58 -0.17 -44.41
N VAL A 575 -8.82 -0.51 -44.10
CA VAL A 575 -9.46 -1.80 -44.38
C VAL A 575 -10.52 -1.66 -45.51
N PRO A 576 -10.22 -2.10 -46.75
CA PRO A 576 -11.17 -2.01 -47.85
C PRO A 576 -12.47 -2.78 -47.60
N GLY A 577 -13.60 -2.15 -47.92
CA GLY A 577 -14.96 -2.66 -47.73
C GLY A 577 -15.57 -2.30 -46.37
N GLU A 578 -14.75 -1.92 -45.40
CA GLU A 578 -15.16 -1.52 -44.05
C GLU A 578 -15.05 0.01 -43.95
N ASP A 579 -13.84 0.54 -44.04
CA ASP A 579 -13.52 1.95 -43.90
C ASP A 579 -13.97 2.80 -45.09
N ARG A 580 -14.01 4.12 -44.88
CA ARG A 580 -14.45 5.09 -45.90
C ARG A 580 -13.56 6.31 -45.96
N ILE A 581 -13.21 6.68 -47.18
CA ILE A 581 -12.65 8.00 -47.49
C ILE A 581 -13.79 8.92 -47.97
N GLU A 582 -14.08 9.98 -47.22
CA GLU A 582 -15.15 10.93 -47.51
C GLU A 582 -14.62 12.15 -48.27
N LEU A 583 -14.81 12.15 -49.59
CA LEU A 583 -14.42 13.23 -50.51
C LEU A 583 -15.62 14.05 -50.99
N SER A 584 -16.83 13.67 -50.57
CA SER A 584 -18.11 14.24 -51.03
C SER A 584 -18.25 15.74 -50.82
N ARG A 585 -17.32 16.39 -50.11
CA ARG A 585 -17.29 17.85 -49.87
C ARG A 585 -16.44 18.63 -50.85
N ILE A 586 -15.49 17.97 -51.50
CA ILE A 586 -14.61 18.55 -52.51
C ILE A 586 -15.38 18.74 -53.82
N ASP A 587 -15.04 19.80 -54.55
CA ASP A 587 -15.51 20.00 -55.90
C ASP A 587 -14.65 19.20 -56.89
N ALA A 588 -15.24 18.18 -57.51
CA ALA A 588 -14.51 17.23 -58.32
C ALA A 588 -14.00 17.82 -59.65
N ASP A 589 -14.68 18.78 -60.28
CA ASP A 589 -14.32 19.29 -61.61
C ASP A 589 -14.30 20.83 -61.66
N LEU A 590 -13.11 21.41 -61.53
CA LEU A 590 -12.88 22.86 -61.53
C LEU A 590 -13.18 23.53 -62.88
N THR A 591 -13.34 22.76 -63.95
CA THR A 591 -13.67 23.28 -65.28
C THR A 591 -15.17 23.53 -65.44
N GLN A 592 -15.97 22.97 -64.54
CA GLN A 592 -17.42 23.13 -64.51
C GLN A 592 -17.85 24.12 -63.43
N GLY A 593 -19.09 24.61 -63.53
CA GLY A 593 -19.68 25.46 -62.50
C GLY A 593 -20.50 24.64 -61.50
N PHE A 594 -20.59 25.11 -60.25
CA PHE A 594 -21.15 24.37 -59.11
C PHE A 594 -20.31 23.15 -58.73
N LYS A 595 -20.66 22.48 -57.64
CA LYS A 595 -19.94 21.32 -57.13
C LYS A 595 -20.29 20.05 -57.91
N GLN A 596 -19.29 19.32 -58.39
CA GLN A 596 -19.44 17.98 -58.97
C GLN A 596 -19.03 16.88 -57.99
N ALA A 597 -19.56 15.68 -58.22
CA ALA A 597 -19.11 14.46 -57.55
C ALA A 597 -18.00 13.79 -58.36
N PHE A 598 -17.09 13.10 -57.70
CA PHE A 598 -16.04 12.34 -58.37
C PHE A 598 -16.63 11.15 -59.14
N GLN A 599 -16.02 10.83 -60.28
CA GLN A 599 -16.22 9.58 -60.98
C GLN A 599 -15.08 8.62 -60.65
N PHE A 600 -15.37 7.56 -59.89
CA PHE A 600 -14.37 6.52 -59.61
C PHE A 600 -14.12 5.65 -60.85
N ILE A 601 -12.89 5.66 -61.35
CA ILE A 601 -12.48 4.93 -62.57
C ILE A 601 -11.63 3.67 -62.28
N GLY A 602 -11.44 3.31 -61.01
CA GLY A 602 -10.62 2.16 -60.61
C GLY A 602 -9.13 2.44 -60.70
N ASP A 603 -8.35 1.51 -61.27
CA ASP A 603 -6.90 1.61 -61.47
C ASP A 603 -6.51 2.17 -62.85
N ASN A 604 -7.50 2.52 -63.69
CA ASN A 604 -7.29 3.12 -65.00
C ASN A 604 -6.56 4.48 -64.86
N ALA A 605 -5.67 4.78 -65.81
CA ALA A 605 -5.03 6.09 -65.89
C ALA A 605 -6.05 7.20 -66.20
N PHE A 606 -5.79 8.42 -65.73
CA PHE A 606 -6.61 9.59 -66.04
C PHE A 606 -6.76 9.78 -67.55
N SER A 607 -7.97 10.13 -67.98
CA SER A 607 -8.30 10.37 -69.38
C SER A 607 -8.03 11.81 -69.83
N GLY A 608 -7.67 12.70 -68.90
CA GLY A 608 -7.63 14.15 -69.09
C GLY A 608 -9.02 14.78 -69.03
N THR A 609 -9.93 14.16 -68.27
CA THR A 609 -11.26 14.71 -67.96
C THR A 609 -11.27 15.03 -66.48
N GLY A 610 -11.57 16.29 -66.11
CA GLY A 610 -11.72 16.67 -64.71
C GLY A 610 -12.83 15.88 -64.00
N GLY A 611 -12.68 15.66 -62.70
CA GLY A 611 -13.61 14.91 -61.87
C GLY A 611 -13.34 13.41 -61.78
N GLU A 612 -12.18 12.94 -62.25
CA GLU A 612 -11.80 11.53 -62.16
C GLU A 612 -11.11 11.22 -60.82
N LEU A 613 -11.52 10.12 -60.17
CA LEU A 613 -10.89 9.56 -58.97
C LEU A 613 -10.38 8.15 -59.29
N ARG A 614 -9.12 7.86 -58.96
CA ARG A 614 -8.49 6.56 -59.21
C ARG A 614 -7.67 6.11 -58.01
N PHE A 615 -7.16 4.89 -58.09
CA PHE A 615 -6.07 4.45 -57.23
C PHE A 615 -4.91 3.87 -58.04
N GLU A 616 -3.70 3.90 -57.46
CA GLU A 616 -2.49 3.33 -58.04
C GLU A 616 -1.66 2.62 -56.98
N GLN A 617 -1.24 1.38 -57.27
CA GLN A 617 -0.36 0.62 -56.38
C GLN A 617 1.08 0.80 -56.84
N GLN A 618 1.91 1.38 -55.99
CA GLN A 618 3.34 1.54 -56.27
C GLN A 618 4.17 1.39 -55.00
N GLY A 619 5.34 0.75 -55.09
CA GLY A 619 6.28 0.69 -53.97
C GLY A 619 5.77 -0.01 -52.69
N GLY A 620 4.69 -0.79 -52.77
CA GLY A 620 4.07 -1.46 -51.61
C GLY A 620 2.97 -0.67 -50.92
N ILE A 621 2.66 0.54 -51.41
CA ILE A 621 1.58 1.41 -50.93
C ILE A 621 0.47 1.52 -52.00
N THR A 622 -0.68 2.07 -51.61
CA THR A 622 -1.78 2.39 -52.51
C THR A 622 -2.05 3.88 -52.46
N LEU A 623 -1.93 4.56 -53.58
CA LEU A 623 -2.26 5.98 -53.69
C LEU A 623 -3.68 6.14 -54.19
N VAL A 624 -4.50 6.93 -53.51
CA VAL A 624 -5.76 7.46 -54.01
C VAL A 624 -5.48 8.80 -54.65
N GLN A 625 -5.89 9.01 -55.90
CA GLN A 625 -5.55 10.20 -56.66
C GLN A 625 -6.77 10.78 -57.36
N ALA A 626 -6.86 12.11 -57.43
CA ALA A 626 -7.91 12.81 -58.16
C ALA A 626 -7.34 13.83 -59.17
N ASP A 627 -7.94 13.86 -60.37
CA ASP A 627 -7.71 14.88 -61.41
C ASP A 627 -8.95 15.77 -61.46
N ARG A 628 -8.78 17.04 -61.08
CA ARG A 628 -9.87 18.02 -60.92
C ARG A 628 -9.88 19.07 -62.01
N ASP A 629 -8.76 19.34 -62.66
CA ASP A 629 -8.65 20.36 -63.72
C ASP A 629 -8.58 19.78 -65.15
N GLY A 630 -8.45 18.45 -65.27
CA GLY A 630 -8.44 17.70 -66.52
C GLY A 630 -7.10 17.73 -67.25
N ASP A 631 -5.99 18.08 -66.58
CA ASP A 631 -4.67 18.07 -67.19
C ASP A 631 -4.03 16.66 -67.27
N GLY A 632 -4.66 15.66 -66.64
CA GLY A 632 -4.22 14.27 -66.60
C GLY A 632 -3.17 13.97 -65.52
N LEU A 633 -2.92 14.91 -64.61
CA LEU A 633 -2.09 14.75 -63.41
C LEU A 633 -2.98 14.74 -62.15
N ALA A 634 -2.41 14.25 -61.05
CA ALA A 634 -3.11 14.31 -59.77
C ALA A 634 -3.02 15.72 -59.18
N ASP A 635 -4.15 16.23 -58.71
CA ASP A 635 -4.27 17.48 -57.93
C ASP A 635 -4.31 17.23 -56.42
N PHE A 636 -4.56 15.98 -56.04
CA PHE A 636 -4.83 15.51 -54.70
C PHE A 636 -4.38 14.05 -54.61
N GLU A 637 -3.68 13.69 -53.54
CA GLU A 637 -3.21 12.33 -53.31
C GLU A 637 -3.43 11.94 -51.84
N ILE A 638 -3.87 10.71 -51.56
CA ILE A 638 -3.85 10.13 -50.20
C ILE A 638 -3.07 8.83 -50.28
N GLU A 639 -2.18 8.58 -49.33
CA GLU A 639 -1.48 7.31 -49.21
C GLU A 639 -2.20 6.37 -48.26
N LEU A 640 -2.44 5.15 -48.72
CA LEU A 640 -2.82 4.03 -47.88
C LEU A 640 -1.61 3.11 -47.76
N THR A 641 -1.17 2.85 -46.53
CA THR A 641 -0.09 1.89 -46.29
C THR A 641 -0.56 0.51 -46.71
N GLY A 642 0.28 -0.20 -47.47
CA GLY A 642 -0.06 -1.51 -48.02
C GLY A 642 -0.70 -1.48 -49.41
N THR A 643 -0.90 -2.67 -49.97
CA THR A 643 -1.43 -2.85 -51.33
C THR A 643 -2.90 -3.24 -51.28
N HIS A 644 -3.78 -2.31 -51.65
CA HIS A 644 -5.23 -2.40 -51.51
C HIS A 644 -5.91 -2.37 -52.88
N THR A 645 -6.96 -3.17 -53.06
CA THR A 645 -7.85 -3.07 -54.23
C THR A 645 -9.09 -2.31 -53.81
N LEU A 646 -9.28 -1.10 -54.33
CA LEU A 646 -10.39 -0.23 -53.97
C LEU A 646 -11.53 -0.30 -54.97
N THR A 647 -12.74 -0.05 -54.48
CA THR A 647 -14.00 0.00 -55.20
C THR A 647 -14.69 1.34 -54.96
N ALA A 648 -15.72 1.68 -55.74
CA ALA A 648 -16.57 2.84 -55.43
C ALA A 648 -17.23 2.73 -54.04
N GLY A 649 -17.30 1.52 -53.49
CA GLY A 649 -17.75 1.25 -52.14
C GLY A 649 -16.76 1.68 -51.06
N ASP A 650 -15.54 2.11 -51.34
CA ASP A 650 -14.59 2.55 -50.30
C ASP A 650 -14.60 4.08 -50.10
N PHE A 651 -15.43 4.77 -50.88
CA PHE A 651 -15.52 6.21 -50.90
C PHE A 651 -16.93 6.71 -50.60
N LEU A 652 -17.03 7.92 -50.06
CA LEU A 652 -18.23 8.75 -50.09
C LEU A 652 -17.93 9.94 -51.00
N ILE A 653 -18.43 9.89 -52.25
CA ILE A 653 -18.14 10.84 -53.35
C ILE A 653 -19.39 11.55 -53.87
#